data_AF-A0A8J7LX83-F1
#
_entry.id   AF-A0A8J7LX83-F1
#
_cell.length_a   1.000
_cell.length_b   1.000
_cell.length_c   1.000
_cell.angle_alpha   90.00
_cell.angle_beta   90.00
_cell.angle_gamma   90.00
#
_symmetry.space_group_name_H-M   'P 1'
#
loop_
_entity.id
_entity.type
_entity.pdbx_description
1 polymer ?
#
loop_
_entity_poly.entity_id
_entity_poly.type
_entity_poly.pdbx_seq_one_letter_code
_entity_poly.pdbx_strand_id
1 'polypeptide(L)'
;MRLLLHIGPDRRETPALRTGLRNQRDALAKRGVLVPTDTQEDLAERLLMAVLDPDHVDPMRFETGCVAPARQKLQRDALLTEVQGEISAHRPDTLILIAEPLGTALHRATERERLRTLLEEISTDIRIIAHLTDPTTMVLRHFAWQVMNGRSTPLDRDLALAAQTDWWQTCVDAMPRSEPELGCFEEIEGAPFWLDAAAFLRFWQEGFGIGSVQMERVAPGAFTADRMAEGLSRNLGLGDLPRFDATTDSGSEPSAAGLARARQMNALFRKVLASGKRVIPRALWREFLSEVQVKGPPIDPAPLEHCLGHLAGRTSPTAPNRVSWEEADPLFGFRASQYLLAFMYRIDKATRLAKRSDPQSHHPQITPHVTAILPPKAVANLAKLQGSPLAPHDHIGNCAEAEPLPPYDPVPPRADLPGTSGRIIVACMKNEAPYILEWIAYHRAIGIDGFLIYTNDCSDGTTELLERLQEMGLIQHRRNDDWKGKSPQQHALNRALKEDILRQAEWIVHIDVDEFINVRTGNGTLDDFFAVVPDASNIAMTWRLFGHNGVTGIADDFVIAQFDTCAPKYCPKPHTAWGFKTMFRNIGAYGKLSCHRPNKLDVAWQNRVKWVNGSGQDMTAEVCQNGWRNSRKSIGYDLLQLNHYALRSADSFLVKRQRGRALHVDRSIGLNYWIRMDWSDVRDVTIQRNIPRVKAEYDRLLTDPVLCDIHNRGLAWHRTKAAELREIEEFRALYDQVRQIRLNGTERAAYALALDTDS
;
A
#
# COMPACT_ATOMS: atom_id res chain seq x y z
N MET A 1 -28.09 6.73 17.77
CA MET A 1 -27.25 7.17 16.65
C MET A 1 -28.03 6.99 15.36
N ARG A 2 -28.15 8.03 14.53
CA ARG A 2 -28.75 7.94 13.19
C ARG A 2 -27.77 7.34 12.20
N LEU A 3 -28.23 6.49 11.29
CA LEU A 3 -27.44 5.95 10.19
C LEU A 3 -27.96 6.50 8.86
N LEU A 4 -27.10 7.20 8.13
CA LEU A 4 -27.36 7.69 6.78
C LEU A 4 -26.61 6.78 5.79
N LEU A 5 -27.34 5.98 5.04
CA LEU A 5 -26.80 5.13 3.97
C LEU A 5 -26.99 5.84 2.64
N HIS A 6 -25.89 6.33 2.07
CA HIS A 6 -25.88 6.84 0.71
C HIS A 6 -25.70 5.70 -0.28
N ILE A 7 -26.67 5.55 -1.16
CA ILE A 7 -26.62 4.64 -2.29
C ILE A 7 -26.59 5.47 -3.58
N GLY A 8 -25.82 4.99 -4.55
CA GLY A 8 -25.91 5.48 -5.92
C GLY A 8 -27.23 5.01 -6.49
N PRO A 9 -27.72 5.66 -7.55
CA PRO A 9 -27.37 4.96 -8.79
C PRO A 9 -26.47 5.75 -9.75
N ASP A 10 -26.27 7.07 -9.55
CA ASP A 10 -25.29 7.80 -10.35
C ASP A 10 -23.86 7.38 -10.00
N ARG A 11 -23.14 6.86 -11.00
CA ARG A 11 -21.78 6.30 -10.85
C ARG A 11 -20.67 7.34 -10.72
N ARG A 12 -20.96 8.65 -10.76
CA ARG A 12 -19.98 9.74 -10.67
C ARG A 12 -20.20 10.64 -9.46
N GLU A 13 -21.45 10.98 -9.16
CA GLU A 13 -21.79 11.91 -8.09
C GLU A 13 -21.51 11.33 -6.69
N THR A 14 -21.91 10.08 -6.45
CA THR A 14 -21.74 9.47 -5.12
C THR A 14 -20.27 9.10 -4.78
N PRO A 15 -19.42 8.65 -5.72
CA PRO A 15 -17.99 8.51 -5.44
C PRO A 15 -17.27 9.84 -5.15
N ALA A 16 -17.72 10.95 -5.78
CA ALA A 16 -17.22 12.28 -5.47
C ALA A 16 -17.61 12.70 -4.04
N LEU A 17 -18.87 12.43 -3.64
CA LEU A 17 -19.36 12.60 -2.27
C LEU A 17 -18.50 11.80 -1.27
N ARG A 18 -18.22 10.52 -1.58
CA ARG A 18 -17.38 9.65 -0.75
C ARG A 18 -16.01 10.24 -0.51
N THR A 19 -15.35 10.69 -1.58
CA THR A 19 -14.02 11.29 -1.52
C THR A 19 -14.01 12.55 -0.66
N GLY A 20 -14.99 13.44 -0.86
CA GLY A 20 -15.08 14.68 -0.08
C GLY A 20 -15.34 14.45 1.40
N LEU A 21 -16.27 13.56 1.75
CA LEU A 21 -16.58 13.20 3.14
C LEU A 21 -15.39 12.56 3.86
N ARG A 22 -14.61 11.72 3.16
CA ARG A 22 -13.39 11.11 3.72
C ARG A 22 -12.31 12.14 4.00
N ASN A 23 -12.08 13.07 3.09
CA ASN A 23 -11.08 14.12 3.28
C ASN A 23 -11.40 15.01 4.49
N GLN A 24 -12.67 15.12 4.88
CA GLN A 24 -13.14 15.90 6.03
C GLN A 24 -13.47 15.03 7.26
N ARG A 25 -13.13 13.74 7.26
CA ARG A 25 -13.51 12.78 8.32
C ARG A 25 -13.22 13.30 9.73
N ASP A 26 -12.01 13.78 10.00
CA ASP A 26 -11.64 14.24 11.34
C ASP A 26 -12.37 15.51 11.76
N ALA A 27 -12.70 16.39 10.80
CA ALA A 27 -13.49 17.58 11.06
C ALA A 27 -14.97 17.24 11.34
N LEU A 28 -15.51 16.26 10.62
CA LEU A 28 -16.86 15.72 10.83
C LEU A 28 -16.98 14.98 12.17
N ALA A 29 -15.96 14.18 12.53
CA ALA A 29 -15.94 13.42 13.78
C ALA A 29 -16.01 14.33 15.01
N LYS A 30 -15.33 15.49 14.98
CA LYS A 30 -15.40 16.52 16.04
C LYS A 30 -16.80 17.10 16.24
N ARG A 31 -17.72 16.86 15.29
CA ARG A 31 -19.09 17.36 15.28
C ARG A 31 -20.12 16.24 15.44
N GLY A 32 -19.70 15.07 15.92
CA GLY A 32 -20.59 13.93 16.15
C GLY A 32 -20.98 13.17 14.87
N VAL A 33 -20.33 13.43 13.73
CA VAL A 33 -20.58 12.75 12.45
C VAL A 33 -19.41 11.83 12.11
N LEU A 34 -19.65 10.52 12.08
CA LEU A 34 -18.63 9.53 11.73
C LEU A 34 -18.79 9.06 10.29
N VAL A 35 -17.68 9.08 9.56
CA VAL A 35 -17.50 8.35 8.30
C VAL A 35 -16.43 7.28 8.59
N PRO A 36 -16.75 5.98 8.50
CA PRO A 36 -15.78 4.93 8.80
C PRO A 36 -14.53 4.98 7.90
N THR A 37 -13.44 4.43 8.41
CA THR A 37 -12.13 4.39 7.77
C THR A 37 -12.06 3.19 6.81
N ASP A 38 -11.48 3.37 5.62
CA ASP A 38 -11.12 2.25 4.75
C ASP A 38 -9.74 1.73 5.17
N THR A 39 -9.71 0.72 6.04
CA THR A 39 -8.43 0.24 6.58
C THR A 39 -7.64 -0.64 5.60
N GLN A 40 -8.27 -1.31 4.62
CA GLN A 40 -7.58 -2.23 3.68
C GLN A 40 -8.23 -2.40 2.28
N GLU A 41 -9.56 -2.37 2.19
CA GLU A 41 -10.38 -2.60 0.97
C GLU A 41 -11.57 -1.63 1.00
N ASP A 42 -12.15 -1.32 -0.17
CA ASP A 42 -13.27 -0.37 -0.30
C ASP A 42 -14.50 -0.83 0.50
N LEU A 43 -14.85 -0.09 1.56
CA LEU A 43 -15.99 -0.39 2.44
C LEU A 43 -17.30 -0.56 1.69
N ALA A 44 -17.50 0.20 0.60
CA ALA A 44 -18.71 0.14 -0.20
C ALA A 44 -18.90 -1.24 -0.86
N GLU A 45 -17.82 -1.77 -1.44
CA GLU A 45 -17.81 -3.09 -2.07
C GLU A 45 -17.96 -4.19 -1.02
N ARG A 46 -17.25 -4.07 0.11
CA ARG A 46 -17.39 -5.03 1.22
C ARG A 46 -18.81 -5.11 1.76
N LEU A 47 -19.52 -3.98 1.85
CA LEU A 47 -20.91 -3.94 2.28
C LEU A 47 -21.83 -4.64 1.27
N LEU A 48 -21.62 -4.43 -0.03
CA LEU A 48 -22.34 -5.17 -1.08
C LEU A 48 -22.10 -6.67 -0.94
N MET A 49 -20.84 -7.10 -0.93
CA MET A 49 -20.45 -8.51 -0.84
C MET A 49 -21.06 -9.21 0.39
N ALA A 50 -21.22 -8.49 1.50
CA ALA A 50 -21.78 -9.03 2.75
C ALA A 50 -23.28 -9.33 2.67
N VAL A 51 -24.02 -8.72 1.74
CA VAL A 51 -25.49 -8.78 1.68
C VAL A 51 -26.03 -9.49 0.45
N LEU A 52 -25.20 -9.74 -0.58
CA LEU A 52 -25.58 -10.51 -1.75
C LEU A 52 -25.98 -11.95 -1.41
N ASP A 53 -26.89 -12.52 -2.18
CA ASP A 53 -27.27 -13.91 -2.00
C ASP A 53 -26.12 -14.87 -2.39
N PRO A 54 -26.10 -16.10 -1.88
CA PRO A 54 -25.02 -17.05 -2.15
C PRO A 54 -24.76 -17.30 -3.64
N ASP A 55 -25.81 -17.29 -4.47
CA ASP A 55 -25.77 -17.49 -5.91
C ASP A 55 -25.51 -16.19 -6.71
N HIS A 56 -25.67 -15.02 -6.09
CA HIS A 56 -25.31 -13.72 -6.66
C HIS A 56 -23.83 -13.42 -6.40
N VAL A 57 -22.96 -14.03 -7.20
CA VAL A 57 -21.50 -13.84 -7.09
C VAL A 57 -21.09 -12.63 -7.92
N ASP A 58 -20.72 -11.53 -7.26
CA ASP A 58 -20.22 -10.31 -7.90
C ASP A 58 -18.70 -10.41 -8.23
N PRO A 59 -18.16 -9.48 -9.04
CA PRO A 59 -16.75 -9.48 -9.42
C PRO A 59 -15.78 -9.47 -8.24
N MET A 60 -16.07 -8.72 -7.18
CA MET A 60 -15.19 -8.61 -6.02
C MET A 60 -15.23 -9.88 -5.17
N ARG A 61 -16.41 -10.50 -4.95
CA ARG A 61 -16.48 -11.83 -4.30
C ARG A 61 -15.70 -12.90 -5.06
N PHE A 62 -15.70 -12.85 -6.39
CA PHE A 62 -14.91 -13.76 -7.20
C PHE A 62 -13.40 -13.48 -7.07
N GLU A 63 -12.97 -12.23 -7.24
CA GLU A 63 -11.55 -11.83 -7.17
C GLU A 63 -10.93 -12.07 -5.79
N THR A 64 -11.69 -11.89 -4.71
CA THR A 64 -11.24 -12.10 -3.33
C THR A 64 -11.35 -13.56 -2.85
N GLY A 65 -11.89 -14.46 -3.69
CA GLY A 65 -12.08 -15.87 -3.34
C GLY A 65 -13.13 -16.09 -2.24
N CYS A 66 -14.11 -15.19 -2.15
CA CYS A 66 -15.19 -15.16 -1.15
C CYS A 66 -16.53 -15.64 -1.70
N VAL A 67 -16.46 -16.50 -2.72
CA VAL A 67 -17.62 -17.19 -3.32
C VAL A 67 -18.31 -18.08 -2.28
N ALA A 68 -17.54 -18.83 -1.47
CA ALA A 68 -18.09 -19.76 -0.50
C ALA A 68 -18.88 -19.04 0.61
N PRO A 69 -20.11 -19.50 0.97
CA PRO A 69 -20.94 -18.85 1.99
C PRO A 69 -20.26 -18.65 3.34
N ALA A 70 -19.43 -19.61 3.76
CA ALA A 70 -18.66 -19.50 5.01
C ALA A 70 -17.64 -18.33 4.97
N ARG A 71 -17.00 -18.10 3.82
CA ARG A 71 -16.06 -16.99 3.65
C ARG A 71 -16.78 -15.65 3.57
N GLN A 72 -17.93 -15.60 2.90
CA GLN A 72 -18.80 -14.43 2.86
C GLN A 72 -19.27 -14.04 4.28
N LYS A 73 -19.69 -15.01 5.08
CA LYS A 73 -20.06 -14.78 6.49
C LYS A 73 -18.90 -14.21 7.30
N LEU A 74 -17.70 -14.78 7.19
CA LEU A 74 -16.52 -14.27 7.88
C LEU A 74 -16.20 -12.81 7.51
N GLN A 75 -16.37 -12.43 6.24
CA GLN A 75 -16.19 -11.04 5.82
C GLN A 75 -17.27 -10.11 6.38
N ARG A 76 -18.54 -10.55 6.39
CA ARG A 76 -19.65 -9.83 7.02
C ARG A 76 -19.38 -9.57 8.51
N ASP A 77 -18.99 -10.60 9.24
CA ASP A 77 -18.75 -10.50 10.70
C ASP A 77 -17.54 -9.59 10.99
N ALA A 78 -16.49 -9.66 10.15
CA ALA A 78 -15.33 -8.77 10.25
C ALA A 78 -15.68 -7.30 9.94
N LEU A 79 -16.51 -7.06 8.92
CA LEU A 79 -17.02 -5.73 8.57
C LEU A 79 -17.81 -5.11 9.74
N LEU A 80 -18.72 -5.88 10.33
CA LEU A 80 -19.51 -5.43 11.49
C LEU A 80 -18.61 -5.09 12.67
N THR A 81 -17.65 -5.96 12.99
CA THR A 81 -16.70 -5.75 14.09
C THR A 81 -15.90 -4.46 13.90
N GLU A 82 -15.43 -4.18 12.68
CA GLU A 82 -14.67 -2.98 12.34
C GLU A 82 -15.52 -1.71 12.53
N VAL A 83 -16.72 -1.68 11.95
CA VAL A 83 -17.63 -0.52 12.05
C VAL A 83 -18.06 -0.29 13.50
N GLN A 84 -18.40 -1.34 14.24
CA GLN A 84 -18.75 -1.24 15.66
C GLN A 84 -17.58 -0.79 16.53
N GLY A 85 -16.36 -1.18 16.19
CA GLY A 85 -15.13 -0.69 16.84
C GLY A 85 -14.97 0.82 16.68
N GLU A 86 -15.16 1.34 15.47
CA GLU A 86 -15.10 2.79 15.23
C GLU A 86 -16.23 3.56 15.92
N ILE A 87 -17.45 3.03 15.91
CA ILE A 87 -18.59 3.63 16.64
C ILE A 87 -18.28 3.68 18.14
N SER A 88 -17.73 2.61 18.70
CA SER A 88 -17.38 2.54 20.12
C SER A 88 -16.29 3.55 20.50
N ALA A 89 -15.32 3.75 19.60
CA ALA A 89 -14.22 4.69 19.81
C ALA A 89 -14.65 6.17 19.70
N HIS A 90 -15.55 6.50 18.76
CA HIS A 90 -15.90 7.90 18.46
C HIS A 90 -17.25 8.34 19.03
N ARG A 91 -18.13 7.40 19.38
CA ARG A 91 -19.49 7.61 19.92
C ARG A 91 -20.29 8.69 19.15
N PRO A 92 -20.46 8.55 17.83
CA PRO A 92 -21.10 9.59 17.02
C PRO A 92 -22.62 9.66 17.23
N ASP A 93 -23.18 10.83 16.96
CA ASP A 93 -24.64 11.03 16.86
C ASP A 93 -25.17 10.54 15.52
N THR A 94 -24.38 10.72 14.46
CA THR A 94 -24.69 10.32 13.08
C THR A 94 -23.57 9.51 12.47
N LEU A 95 -23.90 8.34 11.91
CA LEU A 95 -23.01 7.51 11.09
C LEU A 95 -23.38 7.68 9.63
N ILE A 96 -22.39 7.92 8.76
CA ILE A 96 -22.57 7.98 7.32
C ILE A 96 -21.87 6.78 6.69
N LEU A 97 -22.66 5.91 6.05
CA LEU A 97 -22.18 4.82 5.21
C LEU A 97 -22.43 5.19 3.74
N ILE A 98 -21.45 4.90 2.90
CA ILE A 98 -21.50 5.23 1.48
C ILE A 98 -21.22 3.94 0.71
N ALA A 99 -22.23 3.44 0.03
CA ALA A 99 -22.19 2.17 -0.67
C ALA A 99 -22.98 2.26 -1.98
N GLU A 100 -22.37 2.98 -2.92
CA GLU A 100 -22.81 3.23 -4.28
C GLU A 100 -23.30 1.97 -5.00
N PRO A 101 -22.57 0.84 -4.94
CA PRO A 101 -22.96 -0.35 -5.67
C PRO A 101 -24.34 -0.89 -5.29
N LEU A 102 -24.77 -0.73 -4.02
CA LEU A 102 -26.02 -1.29 -3.50
C LEU A 102 -27.24 -0.87 -4.32
N GLY A 103 -27.36 0.42 -4.67
CA GLY A 103 -28.52 0.90 -5.43
C GLY A 103 -28.54 0.45 -6.88
N THR A 104 -27.43 -0.04 -7.42
CA THR A 104 -27.40 -0.59 -8.78
C THR A 104 -27.35 -2.12 -8.85
N ALA A 105 -27.08 -2.80 -7.73
CA ALA A 105 -26.91 -4.24 -7.66
C ALA A 105 -28.11 -4.94 -7.00
N LEU A 106 -28.67 -4.36 -5.92
CA LEU A 106 -29.74 -5.01 -5.18
C LEU A 106 -31.08 -4.91 -5.92
N HIS A 107 -31.58 -6.07 -6.34
CA HIS A 107 -32.90 -6.22 -6.95
C HIS A 107 -33.73 -7.33 -6.29
N ARG A 108 -33.12 -8.15 -5.41
CA ARG A 108 -33.77 -9.26 -4.72
C ARG A 108 -34.24 -8.84 -3.33
N ALA A 109 -35.45 -9.25 -2.96
CA ALA A 109 -36.01 -8.96 -1.63
C ALA A 109 -35.17 -9.55 -0.49
N THR A 110 -34.58 -10.73 -0.71
CA THR A 110 -33.66 -11.43 0.20
C THR A 110 -32.40 -10.63 0.52
N GLU A 111 -31.78 -10.02 -0.49
CA GLU A 111 -30.56 -9.21 -0.31
C GLU A 111 -30.84 -7.88 0.38
N ARG A 112 -31.97 -7.25 0.02
CA ARG A 112 -32.49 -6.07 0.75
C ARG A 112 -32.71 -6.38 2.22
N GLU A 113 -33.29 -7.54 2.52
CA GLU A 113 -33.57 -8.00 3.88
C GLU A 113 -32.28 -8.31 4.67
N ARG A 114 -31.28 -8.93 4.01
CA ARG A 114 -29.94 -9.14 4.59
C ARG A 114 -29.26 -7.82 4.93
N LEU A 115 -29.36 -6.82 4.05
CA LEU A 115 -28.84 -5.47 4.29
C LEU A 115 -29.55 -4.81 5.47
N ARG A 116 -30.90 -4.87 5.51
CA ARG A 116 -31.68 -4.35 6.64
C ARG A 116 -31.23 -4.97 7.96
N THR A 117 -31.18 -6.30 8.02
CA THR A 117 -30.72 -7.05 9.20
C THR A 117 -29.32 -6.63 9.63
N LEU A 118 -28.39 -6.50 8.68
CA LEU A 118 -27.01 -6.07 8.97
C LEU A 118 -26.95 -4.65 9.54
N LEU A 119 -27.72 -3.71 8.98
CA LEU A 119 -27.73 -2.31 9.45
C LEU A 119 -28.46 -2.15 10.79
N GLU A 120 -29.45 -3.00 11.09
CA GLU A 120 -30.14 -3.03 12.39
C GLU A 120 -29.23 -3.46 13.55
N GLU A 121 -28.16 -4.21 13.27
CA GLU A 121 -27.09 -4.49 14.26
C GLU A 121 -26.26 -3.23 14.60
N ILE A 122 -26.39 -2.15 13.81
CA ILE A 122 -25.64 -0.90 13.96
C ILE A 122 -26.54 0.23 14.49
N SER A 123 -27.75 0.37 13.94
CA SER A 123 -28.67 1.45 14.29
C SER A 123 -30.13 1.07 14.04
N THR A 124 -31.02 1.61 14.85
CA THR A 124 -32.49 1.52 14.67
C THR A 124 -33.09 2.73 13.94
N ASP A 125 -32.33 3.81 13.69
CA ASP A 125 -32.76 4.97 12.89
C ASP A 125 -31.94 5.00 11.58
N ILE A 126 -32.40 4.23 10.60
CA ILE A 126 -31.75 4.07 9.29
C ILE A 126 -32.47 4.94 8.26
N ARG A 127 -31.70 5.75 7.51
CA ARG A 127 -32.17 6.54 6.37
C ARG A 127 -31.35 6.21 5.14
N ILE A 128 -32.03 5.94 4.03
CA ILE A 128 -31.45 5.65 2.74
C ILE A 128 -31.57 6.88 1.85
N ILE A 129 -30.46 7.28 1.27
CA ILE A 129 -30.39 8.48 0.41
C ILE A 129 -29.86 8.04 -0.94
N ALA A 130 -30.72 8.11 -1.95
CA ALA A 130 -30.41 7.74 -3.33
C ALA A 130 -30.18 9.00 -4.19
N HIS A 131 -29.00 9.12 -4.77
CA HIS A 131 -28.61 10.27 -5.59
C HIS A 131 -28.88 10.01 -7.08
N LEU A 132 -29.78 10.80 -7.66
CA LEU A 132 -30.26 10.65 -9.03
C LEU A 132 -29.85 11.87 -9.87
N THR A 133 -29.25 11.64 -11.04
CA THR A 133 -29.10 12.67 -12.06
C THR A 133 -30.14 12.48 -13.17
N ASP A 134 -29.87 13.00 -14.36
CA ASP A 134 -30.67 12.73 -15.54
C ASP A 134 -30.53 11.24 -15.96
N PRO A 135 -31.63 10.50 -16.20
CA PRO A 135 -31.56 9.06 -16.50
C PRO A 135 -30.73 8.72 -17.73
N THR A 136 -30.71 9.58 -18.76
CA THR A 136 -29.84 9.36 -19.93
C THR A 136 -28.37 9.41 -19.52
N THR A 137 -28.01 10.39 -18.69
CA THR A 137 -26.64 10.52 -18.14
C THR A 137 -26.27 9.30 -17.29
N MET A 138 -27.17 8.86 -16.41
CA MET A 138 -26.94 7.70 -15.55
C MET A 138 -26.73 6.41 -16.38
N VAL A 139 -27.55 6.17 -17.40
CA VAL A 139 -27.41 5.01 -18.30
C VAL A 139 -26.08 5.02 -19.02
N LEU A 140 -25.69 6.14 -19.62
CA LEU A 140 -24.44 6.21 -20.38
C LEU A 140 -23.22 5.98 -19.48
N ARG A 141 -23.21 6.58 -18.30
CA ARG A 141 -22.14 6.36 -17.30
C ARG A 141 -22.11 4.93 -16.81
N HIS A 142 -23.27 4.33 -16.56
CA HIS A 142 -23.36 2.93 -16.14
C HIS A 142 -22.89 1.99 -17.25
N PHE A 143 -23.35 2.18 -18.49
CA PHE A 143 -22.93 1.40 -19.65
C PHE A 143 -21.42 1.50 -19.89
N ALA A 144 -20.84 2.71 -19.81
CA ALA A 144 -19.41 2.90 -19.91
C ALA A 144 -18.65 2.12 -18.83
N TRP A 145 -19.12 2.20 -17.57
CA TRP A 145 -18.54 1.42 -16.46
C TRP A 145 -18.65 -0.09 -16.72
N GLN A 146 -19.81 -0.58 -17.14
CA GLN A 146 -20.04 -1.99 -17.43
C GLN A 146 -19.09 -2.49 -18.53
N VAL A 147 -18.94 -1.74 -19.63
CA VAL A 147 -18.00 -2.06 -20.72
C VAL A 147 -16.57 -2.10 -20.20
N MET A 148 -16.14 -1.13 -19.39
CA MET A 148 -14.79 -1.15 -18.81
C MET A 148 -14.58 -2.28 -17.80
N ASN A 149 -15.66 -2.89 -17.29
CA ASN A 149 -15.63 -4.03 -16.38
C ASN A 149 -15.95 -5.37 -17.04
N GLY A 150 -16.08 -5.42 -18.37
CA GLY A 150 -16.18 -6.69 -19.12
C GLY A 150 -17.49 -6.91 -19.86
N ARG A 151 -18.38 -5.92 -19.91
CA ARG A 151 -19.61 -6.01 -20.69
C ARG A 151 -19.30 -6.18 -22.17
N SER A 152 -19.91 -7.19 -22.76
CA SER A 152 -19.73 -7.59 -24.16
C SER A 152 -20.96 -7.27 -25.03
N THR A 153 -22.12 -7.09 -24.39
CA THR A 153 -23.38 -6.80 -25.06
C THR A 153 -23.55 -5.32 -25.37
N PRO A 154 -24.08 -4.97 -26.55
CA PRO A 154 -24.33 -3.58 -26.94
C PRO A 154 -25.50 -2.96 -26.13
N LEU A 155 -25.63 -1.63 -26.20
CA LEU A 155 -26.62 -0.86 -25.44
C LEU A 155 -28.05 -1.00 -26.01
N ASP A 156 -28.19 -1.17 -27.34
CA ASP A 156 -29.49 -1.43 -28.00
C ASP A 156 -30.26 -2.61 -27.41
N ARG A 157 -29.55 -3.63 -26.89
CA ARG A 157 -30.16 -4.74 -26.14
C ARG A 157 -31.00 -4.23 -24.97
N ASP A 158 -30.47 -3.28 -24.18
CA ASP A 158 -31.17 -2.74 -23.01
C ASP A 158 -32.28 -1.79 -23.44
N LEU A 159 -32.02 -0.98 -24.47
CA LEU A 159 -33.00 -0.04 -25.00
C LEU A 159 -34.21 -0.75 -25.62
N ALA A 160 -34.04 -1.97 -26.14
CA ALA A 160 -35.14 -2.80 -26.62
C ALA A 160 -36.12 -3.20 -25.49
N LEU A 161 -35.67 -3.22 -24.23
CA LEU A 161 -36.53 -3.51 -23.07
C LEU A 161 -37.47 -2.33 -22.74
N ALA A 162 -37.16 -1.12 -23.22
CA ALA A 162 -37.90 0.10 -22.90
C ALA A 162 -39.30 0.14 -23.52
N ALA A 163 -39.61 -0.82 -24.40
CA ALA A 163 -40.94 -0.99 -24.98
C ALA A 163 -41.93 -1.72 -24.04
N GLN A 164 -41.44 -2.32 -22.94
CA GLN A 164 -42.27 -3.04 -21.97
C GLN A 164 -42.82 -2.11 -20.89
N THR A 165 -43.95 -2.47 -20.28
CA THR A 165 -44.65 -1.63 -19.28
C THR A 165 -44.03 -1.68 -17.88
N ASP A 166 -43.36 -2.78 -17.52
CA ASP A 166 -42.66 -2.94 -16.23
C ASP A 166 -41.15 -3.06 -16.48
N TRP A 167 -40.47 -1.91 -16.51
CA TRP A 167 -39.04 -1.82 -16.80
C TRP A 167 -38.19 -2.59 -15.78
N TRP A 168 -38.52 -2.46 -14.49
CA TRP A 168 -37.77 -3.11 -13.41
C TRP A 168 -37.80 -4.62 -13.58
N GLN A 169 -38.99 -5.22 -13.66
CA GLN A 169 -39.14 -6.66 -13.76
C GLN A 169 -38.58 -7.17 -15.10
N THR A 170 -38.81 -6.45 -16.21
CA THR A 170 -38.26 -6.81 -17.52
C THR A 170 -36.73 -6.85 -17.51
N CYS A 171 -36.07 -5.88 -16.87
CA CYS A 171 -34.61 -5.85 -16.75
C CYS A 171 -34.08 -6.99 -15.89
N VAL A 172 -34.76 -7.31 -14.78
CA VAL A 172 -34.42 -8.43 -13.89
C VAL A 172 -34.59 -9.77 -14.61
N ASP A 173 -35.70 -9.96 -15.33
CA ASP A 173 -35.97 -11.19 -16.09
C ASP A 173 -34.99 -11.39 -17.25
N ALA A 174 -34.52 -10.29 -17.85
CA ALA A 174 -33.51 -10.31 -18.91
C ALA A 174 -32.07 -10.41 -18.38
N MET A 175 -31.87 -10.37 -17.06
CA MET A 175 -30.53 -10.42 -16.45
C MET A 175 -29.89 -11.79 -16.70
N PRO A 176 -28.65 -11.85 -17.21
CA PRO A 176 -28.03 -13.13 -17.48
C PRO A 176 -27.66 -13.84 -16.19
N ARG A 177 -27.68 -15.17 -16.24
CA ARG A 177 -27.13 -16.00 -15.16
C ARG A 177 -25.66 -15.65 -14.93
N SER A 178 -25.27 -15.46 -13.67
CA SER A 178 -23.88 -15.25 -13.29
C SER A 178 -23.02 -16.47 -13.63
N GLU A 179 -21.94 -16.24 -14.38
CA GLU A 179 -20.92 -17.23 -14.73
C GLU A 179 -19.53 -16.59 -14.52
N PRO A 180 -19.06 -16.51 -13.26
CA PRO A 180 -17.85 -15.75 -12.90
C PRO A 180 -16.58 -16.21 -13.64
N GLU A 181 -16.44 -17.51 -13.88
CA GLU A 181 -15.32 -18.10 -14.63
C GLU A 181 -15.25 -17.62 -16.09
N LEU A 182 -16.40 -17.22 -16.65
CA LEU A 182 -16.50 -16.64 -18.00
C LEU A 182 -16.48 -15.11 -17.99
N GLY A 183 -16.33 -14.49 -16.82
CA GLY A 183 -16.41 -13.04 -16.67
C GLY A 183 -17.84 -12.50 -16.83
N CYS A 184 -18.86 -13.31 -16.61
CA CYS A 184 -20.27 -12.92 -16.67
C CYS A 184 -20.80 -12.67 -15.26
N PHE A 185 -21.27 -11.45 -15.01
CA PHE A 185 -21.78 -10.98 -13.73
C PHE A 185 -23.05 -10.17 -13.95
N GLU A 186 -23.98 -10.24 -13.00
CA GLU A 186 -25.28 -9.57 -13.05
C GLU A 186 -25.12 -8.05 -13.17
N GLU A 187 -24.19 -7.43 -12.43
CA GLU A 187 -23.97 -5.98 -12.44
C GLU A 187 -23.29 -5.49 -13.72
N ILE A 188 -22.54 -6.37 -14.40
CA ILE A 188 -21.77 -6.04 -15.61
C ILE A 188 -22.62 -6.22 -16.86
N GLU A 189 -23.46 -7.26 -16.91
CA GLU A 189 -24.26 -7.57 -18.08
C GLU A 189 -25.75 -7.30 -17.91
N GLY A 190 -26.23 -6.96 -16.72
CA GLY A 190 -27.63 -6.62 -16.48
C GLY A 190 -28.03 -5.29 -17.11
N ALA A 191 -29.28 -5.19 -17.53
CA ALA A 191 -29.87 -3.90 -17.88
C ALA A 191 -30.14 -3.08 -16.60
N PRO A 192 -30.09 -1.74 -16.66
CA PRO A 192 -30.22 -0.88 -15.49
C PRO A 192 -31.68 -0.78 -14.99
N PHE A 193 -32.15 -1.82 -14.30
CA PHE A 193 -33.49 -1.94 -13.73
C PHE A 193 -33.88 -0.74 -12.83
N TRP A 194 -32.90 -0.15 -12.16
CA TRP A 194 -33.03 0.96 -11.20
C TRP A 194 -33.38 2.32 -11.83
N LEU A 195 -33.45 2.44 -13.17
CA LEU A 195 -33.92 3.67 -13.82
C LEU A 195 -35.40 3.96 -13.60
N ASP A 196 -36.22 2.93 -13.36
CA ASP A 196 -37.60 3.12 -12.93
C ASP A 196 -37.58 3.65 -11.49
N ALA A 197 -37.57 4.97 -11.36
CA ALA A 197 -37.49 5.64 -10.06
C ALA A 197 -38.66 5.27 -9.13
N ALA A 198 -39.84 4.95 -9.70
CA ALA A 198 -41.00 4.57 -8.91
C ALA A 198 -40.84 3.13 -8.37
N ALA A 199 -40.40 2.19 -9.20
CA ALA A 199 -40.09 0.82 -8.78
C ALA A 199 -38.92 0.78 -7.81
N PHE A 200 -37.87 1.55 -8.06
CA PHE A 200 -36.72 1.72 -7.18
C PHE A 200 -37.15 2.19 -5.79
N LEU A 201 -37.96 3.25 -5.73
CA LEU A 201 -38.47 3.77 -4.46
C LEU A 201 -39.30 2.71 -3.71
N ARG A 202 -40.21 2.02 -4.41
CA ARG A 202 -41.02 0.93 -3.83
C ARG A 202 -40.13 -0.17 -3.26
N PHE A 203 -39.16 -0.64 -4.03
CA PHE A 203 -38.22 -1.69 -3.62
C PHE A 203 -37.53 -1.33 -2.31
N TRP A 204 -36.97 -0.13 -2.17
CA TRP A 204 -36.29 0.25 -0.93
C TRP A 204 -37.26 0.46 0.24
N GLN A 205 -38.43 1.07 0.00
CA GLN A 205 -39.43 1.32 1.05
C GLN A 205 -40.09 0.04 1.58
N GLU A 206 -40.24 -1.01 0.77
CA GLU A 206 -40.74 -2.30 1.24
C GLU A 206 -39.82 -2.93 2.29
N GLY A 207 -38.50 -2.71 2.21
CA GLY A 207 -37.55 -3.21 3.20
C GLY A 207 -37.42 -2.28 4.41
N PHE A 208 -37.24 -0.98 4.18
CA PHE A 208 -36.86 -0.03 5.23
C PHE A 208 -38.01 0.83 5.75
N GLY A 209 -39.22 0.67 5.21
CA GLY A 209 -40.41 1.44 5.58
C GLY A 209 -40.65 2.71 4.75
N ILE A 210 -41.88 3.20 4.80
CA ILE A 210 -42.26 4.45 4.13
C ILE A 210 -41.60 5.64 4.85
N GLY A 211 -40.96 6.53 4.08
CA GLY A 211 -40.30 7.74 4.62
C GLY A 211 -38.89 7.52 5.17
N SER A 212 -38.33 6.31 5.11
CA SER A 212 -36.90 6.06 5.40
C SER A 212 -36.02 6.21 4.17
N VAL A 213 -36.60 6.28 2.97
CA VAL A 213 -35.89 6.43 1.69
C VAL A 213 -36.13 7.82 1.12
N GLN A 214 -35.06 8.52 0.78
CA GLN A 214 -35.07 9.83 0.15
C GLN A 214 -34.39 9.75 -1.22
N MET A 215 -35.09 10.19 -2.27
CA MET A 215 -34.55 10.31 -3.61
C MET A 215 -34.16 11.76 -3.88
N GLU A 216 -32.89 12.00 -4.11
CA GLU A 216 -32.34 13.35 -4.33
C GLU A 216 -31.97 13.54 -5.78
N ARG A 217 -32.60 14.52 -6.43
CA ARG A 217 -32.17 14.96 -7.76
C ARG A 217 -30.99 15.91 -7.61
N VAL A 218 -29.83 15.48 -8.09
CA VAL A 218 -28.60 16.26 -8.05
C VAL A 218 -28.23 16.74 -9.46
N ALA A 219 -27.78 18.00 -9.56
CA ALA A 219 -27.22 18.50 -10.80
C ALA A 219 -25.86 17.84 -11.06
N PRO A 220 -25.44 17.67 -12.33
CA PRO A 220 -24.08 17.22 -12.61
C PRO A 220 -23.04 18.12 -11.91
N GLY A 221 -22.11 17.50 -11.18
CA GLY A 221 -21.11 18.21 -10.39
C GLY A 221 -21.64 18.84 -9.09
N ALA A 222 -22.78 18.37 -8.56
CA ALA A 222 -23.33 18.84 -7.29
C ALA A 222 -22.36 18.63 -6.10
N PHE A 223 -21.50 17.62 -6.19
CA PHE A 223 -20.51 17.28 -5.17
C PHE A 223 -19.09 17.76 -5.53
N THR A 224 -18.99 18.92 -6.17
CA THR A 224 -17.74 19.69 -6.31
C THR A 224 -17.45 20.51 -5.05
N ALA A 225 -16.20 20.92 -4.82
CA ALA A 225 -15.76 21.57 -3.58
C ALA A 225 -16.61 22.75 -3.13
N ASP A 226 -17.02 23.62 -4.06
CA ASP A 226 -17.77 24.83 -3.72
C ASP A 226 -19.27 24.57 -3.46
N ARG A 227 -19.80 23.38 -3.80
CA ARG A 227 -21.24 23.04 -3.71
C ARG A 227 -21.55 21.89 -2.75
N MET A 228 -20.54 21.10 -2.38
CA MET A 228 -20.69 19.92 -1.53
C MET A 228 -21.18 20.27 -0.12
N ALA A 229 -20.65 21.33 0.50
CA ALA A 229 -21.08 21.75 1.84
C ALA A 229 -22.56 22.13 1.87
N GLU A 230 -23.01 22.93 0.90
CA GLU A 230 -24.41 23.35 0.81
C GLU A 230 -25.35 22.17 0.56
N GLY A 231 -24.97 21.26 -0.36
CA GLY A 231 -25.73 20.04 -0.63
C GLY A 231 -25.86 19.13 0.59
N LEU A 232 -24.76 18.88 1.29
CA LEU A 232 -24.75 18.04 2.49
C LEU A 232 -25.50 18.68 3.68
N SER A 233 -25.35 20.00 3.89
CA SER A 233 -26.06 20.72 4.95
C SER A 233 -27.59 20.70 4.75
N ARG A 234 -28.04 20.92 3.50
CA ARG A 234 -29.46 20.91 3.14
C ARG A 234 -30.10 19.51 3.27
N ASN A 235 -29.34 18.48 2.90
CA ASN A 235 -29.89 17.13 2.70
C ASN A 235 -29.73 16.22 3.92
N LEU A 236 -28.73 16.47 4.77
CA LEU A 236 -28.42 15.62 5.94
C LEU A 236 -28.74 16.27 7.28
N GLY A 237 -29.17 17.55 7.29
CA GLY A 237 -29.47 18.29 8.52
C GLY A 237 -28.24 18.52 9.41
N LEU A 238 -27.03 18.51 8.83
CA LEU A 238 -25.76 18.56 9.56
C LEU A 238 -25.27 19.98 9.94
N GLY A 239 -26.13 21.00 9.83
CA GLY A 239 -25.75 22.40 10.07
C GLY A 239 -24.61 22.88 9.16
N ASP A 240 -23.89 23.95 9.54
CA ASP A 240 -22.80 24.52 8.73
C ASP A 240 -21.59 23.59 8.66
N LEU A 241 -21.30 23.02 7.49
CA LEU A 241 -20.18 22.10 7.25
C LEU A 241 -18.86 22.83 6.94
N PRO A 242 -17.68 22.22 7.21
CA PRO A 242 -16.40 22.79 6.79
C PRO A 242 -16.33 22.91 5.27
N ARG A 243 -15.46 23.80 4.77
CA ARG A 243 -15.18 23.89 3.34
C ARG A 243 -14.50 22.59 2.88
N PHE A 244 -14.99 22.01 1.80
CA PHE A 244 -14.39 20.84 1.17
C PHE A 244 -13.30 21.29 0.19
N ASP A 245 -12.17 20.57 0.16
CA ASP A 245 -11.12 20.79 -0.84
C ASP A 245 -11.60 20.35 -2.23
N ALA A 246 -11.07 21.00 -3.29
CA ALA A 246 -11.32 20.61 -4.68
C ALA A 246 -11.07 19.11 -4.85
N THR A 247 -12.15 18.34 -5.06
CA THR A 247 -12.04 16.95 -5.47
C THR A 247 -11.39 16.95 -6.85
N THR A 248 -10.25 16.28 -6.97
CA THR A 248 -9.51 16.15 -8.24
C THR A 248 -10.41 15.47 -9.27
N ASP A 249 -10.52 16.14 -10.41
CA ASP A 249 -11.04 15.72 -11.72
C ASP A 249 -11.80 14.38 -11.73
N SER A 250 -13.11 14.44 -11.96
CA SER A 250 -13.99 13.26 -12.00
C SER A 250 -13.82 12.42 -13.29
N GLY A 251 -12.64 12.51 -13.91
CA GLY A 251 -12.30 11.88 -15.18
C GLY A 251 -13.04 12.51 -16.37
N SER A 252 -12.37 12.54 -17.52
CA SER A 252 -13.09 12.66 -18.79
C SER A 252 -13.84 11.36 -19.06
N GLU A 253 -15.08 11.47 -19.54
CA GLU A 253 -15.85 10.29 -19.93
C GLU A 253 -15.13 9.57 -21.08
N PRO A 254 -15.06 8.21 -21.08
CA PRO A 254 -14.45 7.47 -22.17
C PRO A 254 -15.08 7.85 -23.51
N SER A 255 -14.26 7.90 -24.56
CA SER A 255 -14.79 8.20 -25.89
C SER A 255 -15.72 7.09 -26.37
N ALA A 256 -16.74 7.45 -27.17
CA ALA A 256 -17.68 6.48 -27.74
C ALA A 256 -16.95 5.39 -28.56
N ALA A 257 -15.95 5.80 -29.35
CA ALA A 257 -15.09 4.89 -30.10
C ALA A 257 -14.26 3.98 -29.18
N GLY A 258 -13.71 4.51 -28.08
CA GLY A 258 -12.96 3.73 -27.08
C GLY A 258 -13.82 2.69 -26.37
N LEU A 259 -15.09 3.01 -26.08
CA LEU A 259 -16.06 2.07 -25.53
C LEU A 259 -16.43 0.97 -26.53
N ALA A 260 -16.66 1.33 -27.80
CA ALA A 260 -16.91 0.34 -28.87
C ALA A 260 -15.76 -0.67 -28.98
N ARG A 261 -14.51 -0.19 -28.96
CA ARG A 261 -13.32 -1.06 -28.95
C ARG A 261 -13.28 -1.98 -27.74
N ALA A 262 -13.50 -1.43 -26.54
CA ALA A 262 -13.47 -2.19 -25.30
C ALA A 262 -14.54 -3.29 -25.29
N ARG A 263 -15.77 -2.99 -25.71
CA ARG A 263 -16.86 -3.97 -25.80
C ARG A 263 -16.54 -5.09 -26.80
N GLN A 264 -16.03 -4.74 -27.97
CA GLN A 264 -15.60 -5.73 -28.98
C GLN A 264 -14.47 -6.63 -28.45
N MET A 265 -13.53 -6.08 -27.68
CA MET A 265 -12.49 -6.87 -27.01
C MET A 265 -13.09 -7.80 -25.94
N ASN A 266 -14.00 -7.31 -25.10
CA ASN A 266 -14.68 -8.11 -24.07
C ASN A 266 -15.39 -9.32 -24.69
N ALA A 267 -16.08 -9.13 -25.81
CA ALA A 267 -16.73 -10.21 -26.54
C ALA A 267 -15.74 -11.31 -26.98
N LEU A 268 -14.52 -10.93 -27.38
CA LEU A 268 -13.47 -11.89 -27.73
C LEU A 268 -12.82 -12.53 -26.50
N PHE A 269 -12.58 -11.77 -25.42
CA PHE A 269 -12.05 -12.32 -24.18
C PHE A 269 -12.98 -13.37 -23.57
N ARG A 270 -14.30 -13.16 -23.63
CA ARG A 270 -15.29 -14.17 -23.25
C ARG A 270 -15.15 -15.46 -24.05
N LYS A 271 -14.95 -15.37 -25.38
CA LYS A 271 -14.69 -16.56 -26.22
C LYS A 271 -13.39 -17.27 -25.82
N VAL A 272 -12.37 -16.52 -25.39
CA VAL A 272 -11.12 -17.10 -24.89
C VAL A 272 -11.35 -17.84 -23.57
N LEU A 273 -12.05 -17.23 -22.60
CA LEU A 273 -12.38 -17.87 -21.33
C LEU A 273 -13.28 -19.11 -21.53
N ALA A 274 -14.30 -19.01 -22.39
CA ALA A 274 -15.21 -20.11 -22.72
C ALA A 274 -14.52 -21.33 -23.33
N SER A 275 -13.29 -21.19 -23.85
CA SER A 275 -12.50 -22.35 -24.30
C SER A 275 -12.03 -23.26 -23.16
N GLY A 276 -12.05 -22.78 -21.91
CA GLY A 276 -11.52 -23.47 -20.73
C GLY A 276 -9.99 -23.66 -20.71
N LYS A 277 -9.29 -23.24 -21.77
CA LYS A 277 -7.84 -23.49 -21.95
C LYS A 277 -6.96 -22.39 -21.36
N ARG A 278 -7.52 -21.19 -21.18
CA ARG A 278 -6.80 -19.96 -20.84
C ARG A 278 -7.53 -19.20 -19.76
N VAL A 279 -6.77 -18.47 -18.96
CA VAL A 279 -7.29 -17.51 -17.98
C VAL A 279 -6.81 -16.12 -18.33
N ILE A 280 -7.67 -15.12 -18.07
CA ILE A 280 -7.34 -13.71 -18.24
C ILE A 280 -7.54 -13.05 -16.88
N PRO A 281 -6.47 -12.85 -16.08
CA PRO A 281 -6.59 -12.15 -14.80
C PRO A 281 -7.19 -10.75 -14.99
N ARG A 282 -8.05 -10.32 -14.06
CA ARG A 282 -8.78 -9.06 -14.17
C ARG A 282 -7.89 -7.82 -14.31
N ALA A 283 -6.74 -7.79 -13.63
CA ALA A 283 -5.75 -6.73 -13.82
C ALA A 283 -5.24 -6.67 -15.27
N LEU A 284 -4.95 -7.83 -15.87
CA LEU A 284 -4.49 -7.94 -17.26
C LEU A 284 -5.62 -7.58 -18.24
N TRP A 285 -6.86 -7.97 -17.93
CA TRP A 285 -8.05 -7.55 -18.69
C TRP A 285 -8.17 -6.03 -18.77
N ARG A 286 -8.12 -5.33 -17.62
CA ARG A 286 -8.20 -3.86 -17.54
C ARG A 286 -7.03 -3.19 -18.29
N GLU A 287 -5.83 -3.77 -18.20
CA GLU A 287 -4.65 -3.30 -18.93
C GLU A 287 -4.87 -3.34 -20.44
N PHE A 288 -5.35 -4.47 -20.97
CA PHE A 288 -5.67 -4.59 -22.41
C PHE A 288 -6.75 -3.61 -22.86
N LEU A 289 -7.80 -3.41 -22.05
CA LEU A 289 -8.85 -2.43 -22.38
C LEU A 289 -8.30 -1.00 -22.43
N SER A 290 -7.35 -0.67 -21.56
CA SER A 290 -6.65 0.63 -21.57
C SER A 290 -5.79 0.81 -22.82
N GLU A 291 -5.10 -0.24 -23.27
CA GLU A 291 -4.21 -0.20 -24.44
C GLU A 291 -4.96 0.03 -25.76
N VAL A 292 -6.23 -0.37 -25.84
CA VAL A 292 -7.05 -0.17 -27.04
C VAL A 292 -7.83 1.15 -27.05
N GLN A 293 -7.78 1.93 -25.98
CA GLN A 293 -8.52 3.20 -25.89
C GLN A 293 -8.07 4.22 -26.95
N VAL A 294 -9.01 5.06 -27.36
CA VAL A 294 -8.77 6.21 -28.24
C VAL A 294 -9.42 7.46 -27.68
N LYS A 295 -8.82 8.63 -27.97
CA LYS A 295 -9.43 9.93 -27.64
C LYS A 295 -10.55 10.22 -28.64
N GLY A 296 -11.57 10.92 -28.16
CA GLY A 296 -12.73 11.31 -28.95
C GLY A 296 -13.85 11.81 -28.05
N PRO A 297 -14.98 12.26 -28.63
CA PRO A 297 -16.15 12.66 -27.86
C PRO A 297 -16.75 11.45 -27.12
N PRO A 298 -17.39 11.67 -25.95
CA PRO A 298 -18.21 10.66 -25.29
C PRO A 298 -19.45 10.32 -26.14
N ILE A 299 -20.25 9.37 -25.68
CA ILE A 299 -21.52 9.00 -26.34
C ILE A 299 -22.47 10.21 -26.31
N ASP A 300 -23.10 10.53 -27.44
CA ASP A 300 -24.14 11.56 -27.52
C ASP A 300 -25.42 11.08 -26.79
N PRO A 301 -25.90 11.83 -25.77
CA PRO A 301 -27.12 11.49 -25.05
C PRO A 301 -28.41 11.72 -25.86
N ALA A 302 -28.41 12.59 -26.87
CA ALA A 302 -29.63 13.03 -27.54
C ALA A 302 -30.53 11.89 -28.09
N PRO A 303 -30.00 10.81 -28.69
CA PRO A 303 -30.83 9.70 -29.19
C PRO A 303 -31.59 8.93 -28.10
N LEU A 304 -31.14 9.03 -26.83
CA LEU A 304 -31.70 8.26 -25.72
C LEU A 304 -32.81 9.01 -24.96
N GLU A 305 -32.86 10.33 -25.06
CA GLU A 305 -33.82 11.16 -24.32
C GLU A 305 -35.28 10.80 -24.64
N HIS A 306 -35.57 10.49 -25.91
CA HIS A 306 -36.91 10.10 -26.35
C HIS A 306 -37.34 8.73 -25.80
N CYS A 307 -36.37 7.83 -25.56
CA CYS A 307 -36.63 6.44 -25.20
C CYS A 307 -36.76 6.24 -23.70
N LEU A 308 -35.93 6.94 -22.92
CA LEU A 308 -35.83 6.78 -21.46
C LEU A 308 -36.60 7.87 -20.70
N GLY A 309 -37.13 8.88 -21.38
CA GLY A 309 -37.82 10.02 -20.75
C GLY A 309 -39.05 9.64 -19.91
N HIS A 310 -39.75 8.56 -20.27
CA HIS A 310 -40.91 8.06 -19.52
C HIS A 310 -40.52 7.41 -18.18
N LEU A 311 -39.37 6.71 -18.12
CA LEU A 311 -38.83 6.11 -16.88
C LEU A 311 -38.44 7.17 -15.83
N ALA A 312 -38.22 8.40 -16.29
CA ALA A 312 -37.89 9.56 -15.45
C ALA A 312 -39.12 10.28 -14.85
N GLY A 313 -40.34 9.88 -15.24
CA GLY A 313 -41.59 10.57 -14.94
C GLY A 313 -41.78 11.89 -15.71
N ARG A 314 -41.08 12.09 -16.85
CA ARG A 314 -41.08 13.37 -17.60
C ARG A 314 -42.10 13.45 -18.74
N THR A 315 -42.59 12.32 -19.27
CA THR A 315 -43.57 12.25 -20.37
C THR A 315 -44.49 11.03 -20.24
N SER A 316 -45.72 11.10 -20.77
CA SER A 316 -46.57 9.91 -20.97
C SER A 316 -45.94 8.99 -22.04
N PRO A 317 -46.05 7.65 -21.90
CA PRO A 317 -45.52 6.71 -22.89
C PRO A 317 -46.23 6.94 -24.23
N THR A 318 -45.62 7.70 -25.12
CA THR A 318 -46.00 7.68 -26.53
C THR A 318 -45.41 6.42 -27.15
N ALA A 319 -46.13 5.83 -28.11
CA ALA A 319 -45.83 4.51 -28.68
C ALA A 319 -44.32 4.32 -28.97
N PRO A 320 -43.77 3.12 -28.74
CA PRO A 320 -42.33 2.86 -28.81
C PRO A 320 -41.85 3.08 -30.25
N ASN A 321 -41.37 4.29 -30.55
CA ASN A 321 -40.60 4.51 -31.76
C ASN A 321 -39.29 3.72 -31.61
N ARG A 322 -39.06 2.82 -32.55
CA ARG A 322 -37.87 1.97 -32.64
C ARG A 322 -36.63 2.84 -32.46
N VAL A 323 -35.85 2.57 -31.42
CA VAL A 323 -34.65 3.37 -31.12
C VAL A 323 -33.63 3.18 -32.23
N SER A 324 -33.20 4.27 -32.85
CA SER A 324 -32.06 4.26 -33.78
C SER A 324 -30.77 4.40 -32.98
N TRP A 325 -30.41 3.38 -32.19
CA TRP A 325 -29.08 3.31 -31.57
C TRP A 325 -28.12 2.60 -32.52
N GLU A 326 -27.00 3.26 -32.81
CA GLU A 326 -25.88 2.68 -33.53
C GLU A 326 -24.63 2.83 -32.68
N GLU A 327 -23.88 1.74 -32.50
CA GLU A 327 -22.59 1.81 -31.82
C GLU A 327 -21.60 2.61 -32.65
N ALA A 328 -20.84 3.51 -32.01
CA ALA A 328 -19.85 4.35 -32.69
C ALA A 328 -18.80 3.53 -33.45
N ASP A 329 -18.36 4.05 -34.60
CA ASP A 329 -17.20 3.51 -35.33
C ASP A 329 -15.99 3.47 -34.37
N PRO A 330 -15.33 2.31 -34.18
CA PRO A 330 -14.15 2.22 -33.33
C PRO A 330 -12.94 2.99 -33.88
N LEU A 331 -13.03 3.57 -35.08
CA LEU A 331 -12.03 4.38 -35.78
C LEU A 331 -10.76 3.62 -36.16
N PHE A 332 -10.01 4.20 -37.10
CA PHE A 332 -8.67 3.74 -37.51
C PHE A 332 -8.61 2.28 -38.00
N GLY A 333 -9.72 1.77 -38.57
CA GLY A 333 -9.80 0.40 -39.08
C GLY A 333 -9.63 -0.68 -38.00
N PHE A 334 -9.96 -0.36 -36.74
CA PHE A 334 -9.78 -1.24 -35.59
C PHE A 334 -10.41 -2.63 -35.80
N ARG A 335 -9.64 -3.67 -35.48
CA ARG A 335 -10.10 -5.07 -35.49
C ARG A 335 -9.70 -5.74 -34.19
N ALA A 336 -10.67 -5.93 -33.30
CA ALA A 336 -10.45 -6.55 -31.98
C ALA A 336 -9.68 -7.88 -32.06
N SER A 337 -9.90 -8.68 -33.11
CA SER A 337 -9.20 -9.96 -33.30
C SER A 337 -7.69 -9.81 -33.49
N GLN A 338 -7.22 -8.75 -34.16
CA GLN A 338 -5.78 -8.50 -34.35
C GLN A 338 -5.10 -8.12 -33.04
N TYR A 339 -5.75 -7.27 -32.23
CA TYR A 339 -5.28 -6.91 -30.90
C TYR A 339 -5.28 -8.13 -29.96
N LEU A 340 -6.32 -8.96 -30.01
CA LEU A 340 -6.36 -10.20 -29.24
C LEU A 340 -5.17 -11.12 -29.58
N LEU A 341 -4.82 -11.27 -30.86
CA LEU A 341 -3.66 -12.07 -31.27
C LEU A 341 -2.35 -11.52 -30.67
N ALA A 342 -2.16 -10.20 -30.68
CA ALA A 342 -1.02 -9.56 -30.04
C ALA A 342 -0.99 -9.78 -28.51
N PHE A 343 -2.15 -9.77 -27.87
CA PHE A 343 -2.31 -10.01 -26.43
C PHE A 343 -2.13 -11.48 -26.02
N MET A 344 -2.21 -12.42 -26.97
CA MET A 344 -2.25 -13.85 -26.68
C MET A 344 -1.02 -14.36 -25.94
N TYR A 345 0.17 -13.82 -26.21
CA TYR A 345 1.39 -14.20 -25.48
C TYR A 345 1.29 -13.86 -23.97
N ARG A 346 0.73 -12.69 -23.63
CA ARG A 346 0.54 -12.27 -22.23
C ARG A 346 -0.56 -13.11 -21.55
N ILE A 347 -1.62 -13.45 -22.28
CA ILE A 347 -2.66 -14.39 -21.80
C ILE A 347 -2.08 -15.78 -21.55
N ASP A 348 -1.27 -16.31 -22.47
CA ASP A 348 -0.63 -17.62 -22.32
C ASP A 348 0.39 -17.62 -21.18
N LYS A 349 1.14 -16.53 -21.00
CA LYS A 349 2.04 -16.33 -19.85
C LYS A 349 1.25 -16.35 -18.54
N ALA A 350 0.17 -15.58 -18.44
CA ALA A 350 -0.70 -15.57 -17.27
C ALA A 350 -1.29 -16.96 -16.99
N THR A 351 -1.71 -17.67 -18.04
CA THR A 351 -2.23 -19.03 -17.94
C THR A 351 -1.19 -20.02 -17.44
N ARG A 352 0.06 -19.95 -17.90
CA ARG A 352 1.15 -20.79 -17.36
C ARG A 352 1.41 -20.50 -15.89
N LEU A 353 1.36 -19.23 -15.48
CA LEU A 353 1.51 -18.84 -14.07
C LEU A 353 0.38 -19.40 -13.21
N ALA A 354 -0.87 -19.27 -13.67
CA ALA A 354 -2.06 -19.81 -13.01
C ALA A 354 -2.03 -21.34 -12.91
N LYS A 355 -1.57 -22.05 -13.95
CA LYS A 355 -1.43 -23.52 -13.93
C LYS A 355 -0.30 -24.03 -13.04
N ARG A 356 0.75 -23.23 -12.84
CA ARG A 356 1.82 -23.53 -11.86
C ARG A 356 1.38 -23.30 -10.43
N SER A 357 0.30 -22.52 -10.23
CA SER A 357 -0.40 -22.38 -8.96
C SER A 357 -1.51 -23.44 -8.89
N ASP A 358 -1.11 -24.71 -8.84
CA ASP A 358 -2.04 -25.82 -8.61
C ASP A 358 -2.54 -25.80 -7.14
N PRO A 359 -3.85 -25.73 -6.88
CA PRO A 359 -4.41 -25.76 -5.52
C PRO A 359 -4.20 -27.09 -4.77
N GLN A 360 -3.69 -28.14 -5.44
CA GLN A 360 -3.49 -29.45 -4.81
C GLN A 360 -2.04 -29.77 -4.38
N SER A 361 -1.06 -28.88 -4.61
CA SER A 361 0.34 -29.22 -4.32
C SER A 361 0.91 -28.68 -3.01
N HIS A 362 0.15 -28.03 -2.13
CA HIS A 362 0.56 -27.77 -0.74
C HIS A 362 -0.66 -27.61 0.17
N HIS A 363 -1.15 -28.70 0.74
CA HIS A 363 -1.75 -28.59 2.07
C HIS A 363 -0.65 -28.13 3.03
N PRO A 364 -0.81 -26.99 3.72
CA PRO A 364 0.22 -26.51 4.61
C PRO A 364 0.38 -27.52 5.75
N GLN A 365 1.55 -28.13 5.88
CA GLN A 365 1.98 -28.60 7.18
C GLN A 365 2.21 -27.34 8.01
N ILE A 366 1.17 -26.88 8.70
CA ILE A 366 1.38 -26.07 9.90
C ILE A 366 2.22 -26.97 10.80
N THR A 367 3.51 -26.64 10.96
CA THR A 367 4.34 -27.41 11.87
C THR A 367 3.67 -27.35 13.26
N PRO A 368 3.58 -28.46 14.01
CA PRO A 368 2.86 -28.48 15.29
C PRO A 368 3.28 -27.38 16.28
N HIS A 369 4.50 -26.88 16.14
CA HIS A 369 5.05 -25.78 16.95
C HIS A 369 4.39 -24.41 16.65
N VAL A 370 3.91 -24.18 15.43
CA VAL A 370 3.40 -22.88 14.94
C VAL A 370 1.96 -22.61 15.40
N THR A 371 1.12 -23.65 15.54
CA THR A 371 -0.26 -23.51 16.03
C THR A 371 -0.33 -23.00 17.48
N ALA A 372 0.70 -23.25 18.29
CA ALA A 372 0.77 -22.80 19.68
C ALA A 372 1.17 -21.32 19.83
N ILE A 373 1.83 -20.74 18.82
CA ILE A 373 2.42 -19.39 18.90
C ILE A 373 1.62 -18.38 18.08
N LEU A 374 1.00 -18.80 16.96
CA LEU A 374 0.24 -17.88 16.11
C LEU A 374 -1.13 -17.53 16.71
N PRO A 375 -1.45 -16.23 16.87
CA PRO A 375 -2.81 -15.80 17.19
C PRO A 375 -3.81 -16.25 16.11
N PRO A 376 -5.11 -16.42 16.43
CA PRO A 376 -6.12 -16.85 15.45
C PRO A 376 -6.15 -16.01 14.17
N LYS A 377 -5.94 -14.69 14.30
CA LYS A 377 -5.84 -13.77 13.18
C LYS A 377 -4.62 -14.03 12.28
N ALA A 378 -3.49 -14.41 12.86
CA ALA A 378 -2.29 -14.78 12.10
C ALA A 378 -2.51 -16.09 11.34
N VAL A 379 -3.21 -17.07 11.92
CA VAL A 379 -3.60 -18.30 11.21
C VAL A 379 -4.52 -17.98 10.02
N ALA A 380 -5.50 -17.09 10.20
CA ALA A 380 -6.37 -16.64 9.11
C ALA A 380 -5.59 -15.90 8.01
N ASN A 381 -4.64 -15.03 8.39
CA ASN A 381 -3.77 -14.34 7.44
C ASN A 381 -2.82 -15.30 6.71
N LEU A 382 -2.35 -16.35 7.37
CA LEU A 382 -1.49 -17.37 6.78
C LEU A 382 -2.22 -18.08 5.65
N ALA A 383 -3.46 -18.50 5.90
CA ALA A 383 -4.31 -19.13 4.88
C ALA A 383 -4.60 -18.19 3.70
N LYS A 384 -4.68 -16.87 3.93
CA LYS A 384 -4.85 -15.87 2.86
C LYS A 384 -3.57 -15.61 2.07
N LEU A 385 -2.42 -15.59 2.74
CA LEU A 385 -1.14 -15.30 2.11
C LEU A 385 -0.62 -16.48 1.28
N GLN A 386 -0.84 -17.70 1.77
CA GLN A 386 -0.44 -18.93 1.08
C GLN A 386 -1.13 -19.02 -0.30
N GLY A 387 -0.33 -19.18 -1.35
CA GLY A 387 -0.82 -19.22 -2.74
C GLY A 387 -1.25 -17.86 -3.29
N SER A 388 -1.19 -16.78 -2.51
CA SER A 388 -1.50 -15.43 -3.00
C SER A 388 -0.30 -14.82 -3.75
N PRO A 389 -0.52 -13.83 -4.63
CA PRO A 389 0.56 -13.05 -5.24
C PRO A 389 1.32 -12.17 -4.23
N LEU A 390 0.95 -12.19 -2.95
CA LEU A 390 1.62 -11.47 -1.85
C LEU A 390 2.50 -12.38 -0.99
N ALA A 391 2.54 -13.69 -1.28
CA ALA A 391 3.41 -14.62 -0.57
C ALA A 391 4.89 -14.22 -0.72
N PRO A 392 5.66 -14.15 0.39
CA PRO A 392 7.09 -13.86 0.29
C PRO A 392 7.85 -14.92 -0.51
N HIS A 393 8.75 -14.50 -1.40
CA HIS A 393 9.60 -15.38 -2.19
C HIS A 393 10.86 -14.66 -2.68
N ASP A 394 11.85 -15.41 -3.17
CA ASP A 394 13.15 -14.84 -3.59
C ASP A 394 13.36 -14.78 -5.12
N HIS A 395 12.30 -15.05 -5.90
CA HIS A 395 12.37 -15.17 -7.36
C HIS A 395 12.40 -13.84 -8.15
N ILE A 396 12.92 -12.76 -7.57
CA ILE A 396 13.11 -11.47 -8.28
C ILE A 396 14.59 -11.06 -8.27
N GLY A 397 15.00 -10.18 -9.17
CA GLY A 397 16.40 -9.75 -9.30
C GLY A 397 17.33 -10.86 -9.81
N ASN A 398 18.59 -10.50 -10.07
CA ASN A 398 19.56 -11.37 -10.74
C ASN A 398 20.84 -11.63 -9.92
N CYS A 399 20.95 -11.04 -8.72
CA CYS A 399 22.12 -11.21 -7.86
C CYS A 399 22.16 -12.61 -7.23
N ALA A 400 23.30 -13.30 -7.31
CA ALA A 400 23.55 -14.56 -6.62
C ALA A 400 23.94 -14.27 -5.15
N GLU A 401 22.95 -14.22 -4.26
CA GLU A 401 23.13 -13.72 -2.90
C GLU A 401 23.81 -14.73 -1.95
N ALA A 402 23.63 -16.03 -2.18
CA ALA A 402 24.12 -17.09 -1.29
C ALA A 402 25.53 -17.60 -1.61
N GLU A 403 26.08 -17.23 -2.77
CA GLU A 403 27.38 -17.72 -3.24
C GLU A 403 28.51 -16.80 -2.76
N PRO A 404 29.51 -17.31 -2.03
CA PRO A 404 30.69 -16.53 -1.70
C PRO A 404 31.45 -16.15 -2.97
N LEU A 405 31.68 -14.86 -3.16
CA LEU A 405 32.48 -14.32 -4.25
C LEU A 405 33.81 -13.77 -3.72
N PRO A 406 34.83 -13.57 -4.58
CA PRO A 406 36.09 -12.97 -4.16
C PRO A 406 35.87 -11.63 -3.44
N PRO A 407 36.68 -11.33 -2.41
CA PRO A 407 36.66 -10.02 -1.74
C PRO A 407 36.86 -8.87 -2.72
N TYR A 408 36.32 -7.70 -2.37
CA TYR A 408 36.58 -6.48 -3.11
C TYR A 408 38.00 -5.97 -2.84
N ASP A 409 38.57 -5.30 -3.85
CA ASP A 409 39.87 -4.66 -3.72
C ASP A 409 39.78 -3.49 -2.72
N PRO A 410 40.86 -3.24 -1.95
CA PRO A 410 40.98 -2.04 -1.14
C PRO A 410 40.86 -0.78 -2.00
N VAL A 411 40.21 0.25 -1.47
CA VAL A 411 40.02 1.53 -2.15
C VAL A 411 40.60 2.62 -1.26
N PRO A 412 41.52 3.47 -1.79
CA PRO A 412 42.03 4.58 -1.01
C PRO A 412 40.89 5.59 -0.72
N PRO A 413 40.90 6.27 0.44
CA PRO A 413 39.99 7.38 0.68
C PRO A 413 40.11 8.43 -0.43
N ARG A 414 39.00 9.07 -0.79
CA ARG A 414 39.02 10.23 -1.70
C ARG A 414 39.79 11.36 -1.03
N ALA A 415 40.96 11.69 -1.56
CA ALA A 415 41.78 12.81 -1.10
C ALA A 415 41.38 14.11 -1.84
N ASP A 416 41.57 15.26 -1.20
CA ASP A 416 41.34 16.61 -1.74
C ASP A 416 39.95 16.79 -2.39
N LEU A 417 38.97 17.14 -1.56
CA LEU A 417 37.61 17.53 -1.99
C LEU A 417 37.45 19.06 -1.97
N PRO A 418 38.07 19.83 -2.91
CA PRO A 418 38.04 21.29 -2.86
C PRO A 418 36.60 21.80 -3.03
N GLY A 419 36.15 22.60 -2.06
CA GLY A 419 34.83 23.25 -2.11
C GLY A 419 33.64 22.35 -1.79
N THR A 420 33.87 21.09 -1.37
CA THR A 420 32.81 20.19 -0.92
C THR A 420 33.26 19.32 0.25
N SER A 421 32.31 18.91 1.09
CA SER A 421 32.54 17.90 2.13
C SER A 421 32.30 16.46 1.62
N GLY A 422 31.97 16.28 0.33
CA GLY A 422 31.78 14.96 -0.28
C GLY A 422 30.48 14.29 0.11
N ARG A 423 30.52 12.97 0.30
CA ARG A 423 29.38 12.12 0.66
C ARG A 423 29.27 12.03 2.18
N ILE A 424 28.18 12.54 2.74
CA ILE A 424 27.99 12.67 4.19
C ILE A 424 26.86 11.77 4.68
N ILE A 425 27.15 10.94 5.69
CA ILE A 425 26.11 10.29 6.50
C ILE A 425 25.74 11.18 7.69
N VAL A 426 24.44 11.38 7.91
CA VAL A 426 23.89 11.92 9.16
C VAL A 426 23.28 10.77 9.96
N ALA A 427 23.61 10.66 11.26
CA ALA A 427 23.09 9.60 12.12
C ALA A 427 22.73 10.13 13.52
N CYS A 428 21.79 9.44 14.17
CA CYS A 428 21.41 9.69 15.57
C CYS A 428 21.62 8.41 16.38
N MET A 429 22.37 8.50 17.47
CA MET A 429 22.75 7.33 18.27
C MET A 429 22.31 7.47 19.73
N LYS A 430 22.01 6.33 20.34
CA LYS A 430 21.80 6.18 21.79
C LYS A 430 22.26 4.78 22.17
N ASN A 431 23.32 4.71 22.97
CA ASN A 431 23.92 3.46 23.47
C ASN A 431 24.26 2.44 22.37
N GLU A 432 25.22 2.77 21.50
CA GLU A 432 25.62 1.97 20.33
C GLU A 432 27.15 1.72 20.29
N ALA A 433 27.87 1.93 21.40
CA ALA A 433 29.33 1.88 21.46
C ALA A 433 29.96 0.65 20.76
N PRO A 434 29.45 -0.59 20.94
CA PRO A 434 30.07 -1.78 20.34
C PRO A 434 30.04 -1.82 18.80
N TYR A 435 29.18 -1.02 18.16
CA TYR A 435 28.86 -1.16 16.73
C TYR A 435 29.41 -0.01 15.88
N ILE A 436 29.85 1.09 16.50
CA ILE A 436 30.22 2.32 15.79
C ILE A 436 31.48 2.14 14.94
N LEU A 437 32.50 1.46 15.46
CA LEU A 437 33.78 1.35 14.76
C LEU A 437 33.68 0.54 13.47
N GLU A 438 32.96 -0.60 13.47
CA GLU A 438 32.68 -1.36 12.25
C GLU A 438 31.87 -0.51 11.27
N TRP A 439 30.82 0.15 11.75
CA TRP A 439 29.93 0.94 10.90
C TRP A 439 30.66 2.09 10.21
N ILE A 440 31.55 2.80 10.93
CA ILE A 440 32.40 3.85 10.33
C ILE A 440 33.40 3.24 9.35
N ALA A 441 34.12 2.18 9.74
CA ALA A 441 35.10 1.52 8.87
C ALA A 441 34.47 1.02 7.57
N TYR A 442 33.29 0.40 7.64
CA TYR A 442 32.53 -0.06 6.49
C TYR A 442 32.17 1.06 5.54
N HIS A 443 31.53 2.11 6.05
CA HIS A 443 31.02 3.18 5.19
C HIS A 443 32.18 3.96 4.54
N ARG A 444 33.32 4.12 5.22
CA ARG A 444 34.54 4.68 4.63
C ARG A 444 35.08 3.79 3.52
N ALA A 445 35.10 2.47 3.72
CA ALA A 445 35.63 1.51 2.75
C ALA A 445 34.82 1.43 1.44
N ILE A 446 33.55 1.84 1.45
CA ILE A 446 32.70 1.91 0.23
C ILE A 446 32.67 3.31 -0.41
N GLY A 447 33.37 4.29 0.18
CA GLY A 447 33.51 5.64 -0.35
C GLY A 447 32.59 6.71 0.26
N ILE A 448 32.19 6.59 1.53
CA ILE A 448 31.64 7.70 2.31
C ILE A 448 32.81 8.56 2.84
N ASP A 449 32.69 9.88 2.66
CA ASP A 449 33.77 10.82 2.94
C ASP A 449 33.72 11.39 4.36
N GLY A 450 32.52 11.54 4.93
CA GLY A 450 32.34 12.12 6.26
C GLY A 450 31.06 11.73 6.96
N PHE A 451 31.02 12.04 8.26
CA PHE A 451 29.93 11.68 9.16
C PHE A 451 29.56 12.86 10.05
N LEU A 452 28.26 13.11 10.19
CA LEU A 452 27.70 14.05 11.15
C LEU A 452 26.78 13.28 12.12
N ILE A 453 27.26 13.04 13.33
CA ILE A 453 26.62 12.12 14.28
C ILE A 453 26.10 12.90 15.49
N TYR A 454 24.85 12.67 15.84
CA TYR A 454 24.20 13.21 17.04
C TYR A 454 24.01 12.13 18.09
N THR A 455 24.37 12.39 19.35
CA THR A 455 24.07 11.48 20.47
C THR A 455 22.91 11.97 21.33
N ASN A 456 22.13 11.05 21.87
CA ASN A 456 20.99 11.35 22.75
C ASN A 456 21.17 10.63 24.09
N ASP A 457 21.75 11.32 25.07
CA ASP A 457 21.85 10.88 26.46
C ASP A 457 22.36 9.42 26.59
N CYS A 458 23.63 9.22 26.21
CA CYS A 458 24.27 7.91 26.20
C CYS A 458 24.95 7.60 27.56
N SER A 459 24.99 6.33 27.92
CA SER A 459 25.55 5.85 29.20
C SER A 459 26.55 4.70 29.05
N ASP A 460 26.85 4.29 27.81
CA ASP A 460 27.67 3.11 27.48
C ASP A 460 29.05 3.47 26.92
N GLY A 461 29.45 4.75 26.93
CA GLY A 461 30.69 5.20 26.28
C GLY A 461 30.52 5.67 24.82
N THR A 462 29.30 5.63 24.25
CA THR A 462 29.04 6.08 22.86
C THR A 462 29.49 7.52 22.62
N THR A 463 29.22 8.42 23.56
CA THR A 463 29.53 9.84 23.41
C THR A 463 31.04 10.06 23.41
N GLU A 464 31.74 9.44 24.36
CA GLU A 464 33.19 9.49 24.52
C GLU A 464 33.91 8.90 23.31
N LEU A 465 33.39 7.79 22.76
CA LEU A 465 33.91 7.17 21.55
C LEU A 465 33.82 8.11 20.35
N LEU A 466 32.68 8.78 20.17
CA LEU A 466 32.46 9.73 19.08
C LEU A 466 33.26 11.02 19.26
N GLU A 467 33.41 11.51 20.49
CA GLU A 467 34.28 12.66 20.81
C GLU A 467 35.73 12.33 20.44
N ARG A 468 36.23 11.13 20.78
CA ARG A 468 37.58 10.69 20.39
C ARG A 468 37.76 10.60 18.88
N LEU A 469 36.79 10.04 18.16
CA LEU A 469 36.83 9.99 16.69
C LEU A 469 36.82 11.39 16.05
N GLN A 470 36.12 12.36 16.67
CA GLN A 470 36.15 13.75 16.22
C GLN A 470 37.52 14.39 16.47
N GLU A 471 38.15 14.16 17.62
CA GLU A 471 39.54 14.60 17.90
C GLU A 471 40.54 14.03 16.89
N MET A 472 40.31 12.80 16.44
CA MET A 472 41.10 12.15 15.39
C MET A 472 40.80 12.69 13.97
N GLY A 473 39.84 13.62 13.84
CA GLY A 473 39.46 14.24 12.56
C GLY A 473 38.65 13.33 11.62
N LEU A 474 38.06 12.25 12.14
CA LEU A 474 37.39 11.23 11.31
C LEU A 474 35.89 11.51 11.13
N ILE A 475 35.26 12.17 12.09
CA ILE A 475 33.82 12.46 12.12
C ILE A 475 33.54 13.83 12.74
N GLN A 476 32.33 14.34 12.57
CA GLN A 476 31.79 15.45 13.36
C GLN A 476 30.69 14.97 14.29
N HIS A 477 30.77 15.32 15.56
CA HIS A 477 29.86 14.90 16.61
C HIS A 477 29.19 16.09 17.29
N ARG A 478 27.91 15.93 17.64
CA ARG A 478 27.14 16.89 18.44
C ARG A 478 26.34 16.14 19.51
N ARG A 479 26.31 16.67 20.73
CA ARG A 479 25.33 16.23 21.74
C ARG A 479 23.96 16.84 21.41
N ASN A 480 22.91 16.04 21.53
CA ASN A 480 21.53 16.39 21.21
C ASN A 480 20.63 16.29 22.45
N ASP A 481 21.18 16.51 23.64
CA ASP A 481 20.51 16.29 24.93
C ASP A 481 19.51 17.40 25.29
N ASP A 482 19.60 18.55 24.62
CA ASP A 482 18.75 19.74 24.81
C ASP A 482 17.42 19.70 24.05
N TRP A 483 17.11 18.58 23.40
CA TRP A 483 15.91 18.42 22.59
C TRP A 483 14.62 18.54 23.43
N LYS A 484 13.59 19.14 22.83
CA LYS A 484 12.23 19.24 23.39
C LYS A 484 11.21 18.81 22.33
N GLY A 485 10.11 18.17 22.74
CA GLY A 485 9.02 17.77 21.86
C GLY A 485 8.85 16.25 21.72
N LYS A 486 8.50 15.78 20.53
CA LYS A 486 8.09 14.36 20.30
C LYS A 486 9.19 13.45 19.74
N SER A 487 10.25 13.99 19.14
CA SER A 487 11.30 13.19 18.51
C SER A 487 12.68 13.87 18.60
N PRO A 488 13.64 13.29 19.35
CA PRO A 488 15.03 13.76 19.36
C PRO A 488 15.67 13.69 17.97
N GLN A 489 15.34 12.66 17.19
CA GLN A 489 15.86 12.48 15.83
C GLN A 489 15.46 13.62 14.90
N GLN A 490 14.18 14.02 14.88
CA GLN A 490 13.77 15.14 14.03
C GLN A 490 14.42 16.46 14.46
N HIS A 491 14.70 16.64 15.75
CA HIS A 491 15.45 17.80 16.25
C HIS A 491 16.88 17.82 15.70
N ALA A 492 17.61 16.70 15.78
CA ALA A 492 18.95 16.55 15.22
C ALA A 492 18.96 16.80 13.70
N LEU A 493 18.03 16.23 12.93
CA LEU A 493 17.96 16.43 11.48
C LEU A 493 17.69 17.88 11.08
N ASN A 494 16.91 18.62 11.88
CA ASN A 494 16.70 20.05 11.64
C ASN A 494 17.96 20.88 11.94
N ARG A 495 18.77 20.47 12.93
CA ARG A 495 20.06 21.09 13.23
C ARG A 495 21.08 20.79 12.15
N ALA A 496 21.12 19.55 11.65
CA ALA A 496 22.06 19.10 10.63
C ALA A 496 22.01 19.95 9.36
N LEU A 497 20.82 20.41 8.92
CA LEU A 497 20.65 21.31 7.78
C LEU A 497 21.37 22.67 7.91
N LYS A 498 21.80 23.03 9.12
CA LYS A 498 22.50 24.29 9.41
C LYS A 498 24.02 24.10 9.56
N GLU A 499 24.51 22.87 9.58
CA GLU A 499 25.93 22.56 9.73
C GLU A 499 26.64 22.71 8.39
N ASP A 500 27.82 23.32 8.39
CA ASP A 500 28.56 23.62 7.16
C ASP A 500 29.00 22.35 6.41
N ILE A 501 29.34 21.28 7.15
CA ILE A 501 29.62 19.95 6.58
C ILE A 501 28.45 19.44 5.76
N LEU A 502 27.20 19.72 6.14
CA LEU A 502 26.05 19.25 5.38
C LEU A 502 25.71 20.19 4.21
N ARG A 503 25.84 21.51 4.41
CA ARG A 503 25.62 22.50 3.35
C ARG A 503 26.58 22.33 2.18
N GLN A 504 27.81 21.90 2.44
CA GLN A 504 28.85 21.67 1.44
C GLN A 504 28.88 20.23 0.90
N ALA A 505 27.99 19.36 1.36
CA ALA A 505 27.96 17.97 0.93
C ALA A 505 27.61 17.86 -0.56
N GLU A 506 28.22 16.91 -1.26
CA GLU A 506 27.84 16.49 -2.61
C GLU A 506 26.59 15.59 -2.54
N TRP A 507 26.62 14.62 -1.62
CA TRP A 507 25.56 13.66 -1.36
C TRP A 507 25.29 13.57 0.13
N ILE A 508 24.01 13.44 0.49
CA ILE A 508 23.55 13.33 1.86
C ILE A 508 22.73 12.06 2.00
N VAL A 509 22.94 11.35 3.10
CA VAL A 509 22.08 10.24 3.50
C VAL A 509 21.90 10.27 5.00
N HIS A 510 20.70 9.93 5.47
CA HIS A 510 20.45 9.65 6.88
C HIS A 510 20.13 8.17 7.05
N ILE A 511 21.00 7.45 7.76
CA ILE A 511 20.84 6.03 8.10
C ILE A 511 21.20 5.78 9.57
N ASP A 512 20.62 4.72 10.12
CA ASP A 512 20.83 4.29 11.50
C ASP A 512 22.08 3.38 11.60
N VAL A 513 22.66 3.22 12.78
CA VAL A 513 23.92 2.44 12.97
C VAL A 513 23.74 0.92 12.77
N ASP A 514 22.50 0.46 12.67
CA ASP A 514 22.12 -0.90 12.30
C ASP A 514 21.79 -1.03 10.79
N GLU A 515 22.16 -0.04 9.97
CA GLU A 515 21.95 0.01 8.53
C GLU A 515 23.27 0.13 7.77
N PHE A 516 23.48 -0.72 6.75
CA PHE A 516 24.70 -0.80 5.95
C PHE A 516 24.40 -0.74 4.46
N ILE A 517 25.01 0.21 3.74
CA ILE A 517 24.83 0.38 2.30
C ILE A 517 25.61 -0.71 1.56
N ASN A 518 24.93 -1.74 1.06
CA ASN A 518 25.52 -2.84 0.32
C ASN A 518 25.53 -2.55 -1.18
N VAL A 519 26.67 -2.10 -1.70
CA VAL A 519 26.87 -1.90 -3.14
C VAL A 519 27.32 -3.20 -3.79
N ARG A 520 26.60 -3.63 -4.82
CA ARG A 520 26.72 -4.96 -5.44
C ARG A 520 27.22 -4.92 -6.88
N THR A 521 27.55 -3.73 -7.38
CA THR A 521 28.13 -3.50 -8.71
C THR A 521 29.60 -3.14 -8.62
N GLY A 522 30.37 -3.42 -9.68
CA GLY A 522 31.79 -3.08 -9.79
C GLY A 522 32.62 -3.65 -8.63
N ASN A 523 33.44 -2.80 -8.01
CA ASN A 523 34.24 -3.08 -6.81
C ASN A 523 33.48 -2.78 -5.51
N GLY A 524 32.15 -2.73 -5.55
CA GLY A 524 31.30 -2.49 -4.40
C GLY A 524 31.49 -1.09 -3.80
N THR A 525 31.74 -0.08 -4.63
CA THR A 525 31.93 1.31 -4.19
C THR A 525 30.79 2.21 -4.67
N LEU A 526 30.56 3.32 -3.97
CA LEU A 526 29.59 4.32 -4.42
C LEU A 526 29.97 4.91 -5.78
N ASP A 527 31.25 5.04 -6.10
CA ASP A 527 31.72 5.46 -7.43
C ASP A 527 31.27 4.52 -8.55
N ASP A 528 31.42 3.20 -8.34
CA ASP A 528 30.94 2.18 -9.29
C ASP A 528 29.41 2.25 -9.46
N PHE A 529 28.68 2.51 -8.37
CA PHE A 529 27.23 2.67 -8.43
C PHE A 529 26.83 3.93 -9.21
N PHE A 530 27.41 5.10 -8.90
CA PHE A 530 27.10 6.35 -9.58
C PHE A 530 27.45 6.30 -11.07
N ALA A 531 28.49 5.56 -11.47
CA ALA A 531 28.84 5.36 -12.87
C ALA A 531 27.71 4.64 -13.66
N VAL A 532 26.94 3.76 -13.02
CA VAL A 532 25.80 3.06 -13.65
C VAL A 532 24.55 3.94 -13.69
N VAL A 533 24.38 4.88 -12.75
CA VAL A 533 23.22 5.78 -12.66
C VAL A 533 23.62 7.27 -12.63
N PRO A 534 24.32 7.79 -13.65
CA PRO A 534 24.96 9.11 -13.59
C PRO A 534 23.98 10.28 -13.45
N ASP A 535 22.73 10.09 -13.88
CA ASP A 535 21.68 11.12 -13.81
C ASP A 535 20.88 11.09 -12.50
N ALA A 536 21.10 10.11 -11.62
CA ALA A 536 20.33 10.00 -10.40
C ALA A 536 20.60 11.21 -9.49
N SER A 537 19.54 11.79 -8.94
CA SER A 537 19.66 12.78 -7.86
C SER A 537 19.15 12.24 -6.52
N ASN A 538 18.41 11.13 -6.53
CA ASN A 538 17.92 10.44 -5.35
C ASN A 538 17.98 8.93 -5.58
N ILE A 539 18.44 8.20 -4.57
CA ILE A 539 18.58 6.75 -4.61
C ILE A 539 17.76 6.20 -3.44
N ALA A 540 16.65 5.55 -3.76
CA ALA A 540 15.83 4.83 -2.80
C ALA A 540 16.52 3.49 -2.50
N MET A 541 17.27 3.45 -1.40
CA MET A 541 17.99 2.27 -0.95
C MET A 541 17.02 1.39 -0.16
N THR A 542 16.41 0.42 -0.83
CA THR A 542 15.42 -0.47 -0.23
C THR A 542 16.05 -1.31 0.86
N TRP A 543 15.37 -1.39 2.01
CA TRP A 543 15.78 -2.25 3.10
C TRP A 543 15.74 -3.72 2.71
N ARG A 544 16.75 -4.45 3.17
CA ARG A 544 16.69 -5.90 3.33
C ARG A 544 16.83 -6.20 4.80
N LEU A 545 15.78 -6.73 5.41
CA LEU A 545 15.75 -6.98 6.85
C LEU A 545 16.54 -8.26 7.16
N PHE A 546 17.57 -8.16 7.99
CA PHE A 546 18.38 -9.30 8.46
C PHE A 546 17.91 -9.73 9.85
N GLY A 547 17.82 -11.04 10.04
CA GLY A 547 17.41 -11.66 11.28
C GLY A 547 18.56 -11.87 12.25
N HIS A 548 18.25 -12.39 13.43
CA HIS A 548 19.24 -12.58 14.48
C HIS A 548 20.16 -13.80 14.26
N ASN A 549 19.95 -14.59 13.21
CA ASN A 549 20.76 -15.78 12.87
C ASN A 549 20.89 -16.83 13.99
N GLY A 550 19.97 -16.86 14.96
CA GLY A 550 20.12 -17.72 16.15
C GLY A 550 21.18 -17.24 17.15
N VAL A 551 21.82 -16.09 16.90
CA VAL A 551 22.85 -15.51 17.78
C VAL A 551 22.18 -14.95 19.02
N THR A 552 22.57 -15.46 20.18
CA THR A 552 21.99 -15.06 21.47
C THR A 552 22.82 -14.01 22.19
N GLY A 553 24.15 -14.15 22.21
CA GLY A 553 25.06 -13.28 22.97
C GLY A 553 25.57 -12.06 22.20
N ILE A 554 26.13 -11.09 22.92
CA ILE A 554 26.87 -9.96 22.34
C ILE A 554 28.35 -10.35 22.19
N ALA A 555 28.80 -10.48 20.94
CA ALA A 555 30.18 -10.78 20.56
C ALA A 555 30.88 -9.54 19.98
N ASP A 556 32.21 -9.52 20.03
CA ASP A 556 33.05 -8.50 19.40
C ASP A 556 33.44 -8.93 17.98
N ASP A 557 32.43 -9.37 17.21
CA ASP A 557 32.58 -9.82 15.84
C ASP A 557 31.81 -8.86 14.93
N PHE A 558 32.21 -8.78 13.66
CA PHE A 558 31.53 -7.91 12.70
C PHE A 558 30.06 -8.32 12.47
N VAL A 559 29.15 -7.37 12.58
CA VAL A 559 27.72 -7.51 12.26
C VAL A 559 27.57 -8.10 10.86
N ILE A 560 28.29 -7.57 9.87
CA ILE A 560 28.19 -8.05 8.48
C ILE A 560 28.70 -9.50 8.29
N ALA A 561 29.50 -10.01 9.23
CA ALA A 561 30.00 -11.39 9.22
C ALA A 561 29.08 -12.35 9.99
N GLN A 562 28.45 -11.89 11.07
CA GLN A 562 27.60 -12.71 11.94
C GLN A 562 26.19 -12.96 11.36
N PHE A 563 25.61 -11.96 10.71
CA PHE A 563 24.21 -11.97 10.28
C PHE A 563 24.10 -12.07 8.76
N ASP A 564 23.99 -13.29 8.24
CA ASP A 564 23.97 -13.59 6.81
C ASP A 564 22.62 -14.13 6.29
N THR A 565 21.57 -14.17 7.12
CA THR A 565 20.21 -14.51 6.68
C THR A 565 19.24 -13.34 6.84
N CYS A 566 18.33 -13.21 5.88
CA CYS A 566 17.48 -12.06 5.69
C CYS A 566 16.10 -12.42 5.13
N ALA A 567 15.25 -11.40 4.97
CA ALA A 567 13.95 -11.52 4.32
C ALA A 567 14.09 -11.96 2.85
N PRO A 568 13.08 -12.58 2.24
CA PRO A 568 13.07 -12.76 0.78
C PRO A 568 13.03 -11.42 0.05
N LYS A 569 13.62 -11.32 -1.16
CA LYS A 569 13.58 -10.09 -1.99
C LYS A 569 12.15 -9.60 -2.21
N TYR A 570 11.25 -10.51 -2.57
CA TYR A 570 9.83 -10.20 -2.70
C TYR A 570 9.14 -10.44 -1.36
N CYS A 571 8.91 -9.36 -0.60
CA CYS A 571 8.27 -9.40 0.70
C CYS A 571 7.32 -8.19 0.86
N PRO A 572 6.15 -8.17 0.17
CA PRO A 572 5.26 -7.01 0.15
C PRO A 572 4.59 -6.72 1.51
N LYS A 573 4.57 -7.72 2.40
CA LYS A 573 3.96 -7.67 3.73
C LYS A 573 4.93 -8.26 4.78
N PRO A 574 5.10 -7.62 5.94
CA PRO A 574 4.54 -6.33 6.32
C PRO A 574 5.12 -5.20 5.46
N HIS A 575 4.39 -4.09 5.31
CA HIS A 575 4.81 -2.99 4.44
C HIS A 575 6.16 -2.37 4.82
N THR A 576 6.59 -2.55 6.07
CA THR A 576 7.90 -2.12 6.56
C THR A 576 9.06 -2.84 5.88
N ALA A 577 8.87 -4.06 5.36
CA ALA A 577 9.93 -4.82 4.70
C ALA A 577 10.44 -4.18 3.40
N TRP A 578 9.63 -3.33 2.77
CA TRP A 578 10.02 -2.56 1.58
C TRP A 578 10.17 -1.06 1.85
N GLY A 579 10.34 -0.67 3.11
CA GLY A 579 10.78 0.69 3.43
C GLY A 579 12.17 0.96 2.83
N PHE A 580 12.46 2.22 2.56
CA PHE A 580 13.79 2.64 2.10
C PHE A 580 14.31 3.83 2.90
N LYS A 581 15.63 3.99 2.88
CA LYS A 581 16.31 5.26 3.16
C LYS A 581 16.76 5.87 1.84
N THR A 582 16.88 7.18 1.79
CA THR A 582 17.26 7.88 0.56
C THR A 582 18.63 8.51 0.70
N MET A 583 19.55 8.17 -0.20
CA MET A 583 20.75 8.97 -0.47
C MET A 583 20.43 9.96 -1.59
N PHE A 584 20.68 11.24 -1.39
CA PHE A 584 20.30 12.28 -2.36
C PHE A 584 21.40 13.31 -2.57
N ARG A 585 21.44 13.84 -3.80
CA ARG A 585 22.39 14.86 -4.20
C ARG A 585 21.97 16.21 -3.63
N ASN A 586 22.90 16.93 -3.02
CA ASN A 586 22.61 18.19 -2.36
C ASN A 586 22.60 19.37 -3.36
N ILE A 587 21.58 19.38 -4.23
CA ILE A 587 21.40 20.41 -5.27
C ILE A 587 20.48 21.56 -4.82
N GLY A 588 20.15 21.64 -3.53
CA GLY A 588 19.22 22.64 -2.99
C GLY A 588 17.74 22.37 -3.26
N ALA A 589 17.38 21.18 -3.76
CA ALA A 589 16.00 20.85 -4.12
C ALA A 589 15.05 20.65 -2.93
N TYR A 590 15.56 20.40 -1.73
CA TYR A 590 14.76 19.94 -0.58
C TYR A 590 14.92 20.86 0.64
N GLY A 591 13.79 21.28 1.21
CA GLY A 591 13.76 22.16 2.39
C GLY A 591 13.76 21.43 3.74
N LYS A 592 13.72 20.10 3.77
CA LYS A 592 13.67 19.32 5.03
C LYS A 592 14.35 17.96 4.89
N LEU A 593 15.14 17.59 5.91
CA LEU A 593 15.63 16.23 6.11
C LEU A 593 14.69 15.44 7.05
N SER A 594 14.43 14.18 6.73
CA SER A 594 13.59 13.28 7.52
C SER A 594 14.20 11.87 7.58
N CYS A 595 13.64 11.01 8.43
CA CYS A 595 14.23 9.71 8.76
C CYS A 595 14.35 8.75 7.56
N HIS A 596 13.51 8.89 6.53
CA HIS A 596 13.50 8.03 5.33
C HIS A 596 13.97 8.73 4.05
N ARG A 597 13.73 10.02 3.94
CA ARG A 597 13.91 10.77 2.68
C ARG A 597 14.04 12.27 2.91
N PRO A 598 14.61 13.00 1.93
CA PRO A 598 14.40 14.43 1.88
C PRO A 598 12.93 14.75 1.56
N ASN A 599 12.43 15.84 2.14
CA ASN A 599 11.05 16.31 2.07
C ASN A 599 11.00 17.80 1.70
N LYS A 600 9.78 18.30 1.45
CA LYS A 600 9.55 19.68 0.98
C LYS A 600 10.37 19.98 -0.29
N LEU A 601 10.12 19.18 -1.34
CA LEU A 601 10.66 19.42 -2.66
C LEU A 601 10.17 20.78 -3.18
N ASP A 602 11.09 21.64 -3.58
CA ASP A 602 10.77 22.88 -4.26
C ASP A 602 10.21 22.59 -5.67
N VAL A 603 9.10 23.24 -6.00
CA VAL A 603 8.40 23.10 -7.29
C VAL A 603 9.33 23.38 -8.47
N ALA A 604 10.25 24.34 -8.34
CA ALA A 604 11.21 24.67 -9.38
C ALA A 604 12.17 23.52 -9.74
N TRP A 605 12.32 22.54 -8.84
CA TRP A 605 13.21 21.39 -9.00
C TRP A 605 12.49 20.11 -9.42
N GLN A 606 11.15 20.10 -9.51
CA GLN A 606 10.38 18.89 -9.80
C GLN A 606 10.79 18.17 -11.08
N ASN A 607 11.11 18.93 -12.15
CA ASN A 607 11.54 18.38 -13.43
C ASN A 607 13.06 18.15 -13.53
N ARG A 608 13.80 18.36 -12.44
CA ARG A 608 15.26 18.25 -12.36
C ARG A 608 15.73 17.15 -11.42
N VAL A 609 14.84 16.57 -10.64
CA VAL A 609 15.14 15.43 -9.78
C VAL A 609 14.85 14.12 -10.50
N LYS A 610 15.72 13.12 -10.30
CA LYS A 610 15.56 11.77 -10.81
C LYS A 610 15.76 10.78 -9.67
N TRP A 611 14.73 9.99 -9.40
CA TRP A 611 14.74 8.94 -8.38
C TRP A 611 14.98 7.59 -9.04
N VAL A 612 15.92 6.83 -8.49
CA VAL A 612 16.16 5.44 -8.88
C VAL A 612 16.03 4.50 -7.69
N ASN A 613 15.58 3.26 -7.92
CA ASN A 613 15.58 2.19 -6.92
C ASN A 613 16.96 1.51 -6.82
N GLY A 614 17.09 0.50 -5.96
CA GLY A 614 18.31 -0.29 -5.78
C GLY A 614 18.77 -1.09 -7.01
N SER A 615 17.92 -1.26 -8.03
CA SER A 615 18.29 -1.83 -9.33
C SER A 615 18.62 -0.75 -10.39
N GLY A 616 18.66 0.53 -10.01
CA GLY A 616 18.93 1.65 -10.92
C GLY A 616 17.76 2.05 -11.83
N GLN A 617 16.56 1.50 -11.60
CA GLN A 617 15.38 1.79 -12.41
C GLN A 617 14.69 3.08 -11.94
N ASP A 618 14.19 3.85 -12.90
CA ASP A 618 13.48 5.11 -12.63
C ASP A 618 12.17 4.86 -11.86
N MET A 619 12.01 5.56 -10.74
CA MET A 619 10.79 5.57 -9.93
C MET A 619 10.30 6.99 -9.61
N THR A 620 10.79 7.99 -10.34
CA THR A 620 10.53 9.43 -10.11
C THR A 620 9.04 9.74 -10.03
N ALA A 621 8.24 9.27 -10.99
CA ALA A 621 6.80 9.52 -11.00
C ALA A 621 6.08 8.97 -9.77
N GLU A 622 6.59 7.89 -9.16
CA GLU A 622 5.97 7.24 -8.00
C GLU A 622 6.30 7.97 -6.70
N VAL A 623 7.54 8.45 -6.52
CA VAL A 623 8.03 8.92 -5.20
C VAL A 623 8.53 10.36 -5.15
N CYS A 624 8.54 11.11 -6.26
CA CYS A 624 9.08 12.48 -6.28
C CYS A 624 8.44 13.38 -5.20
N GLN A 625 7.12 13.26 -4.98
CA GLN A 625 6.39 14.08 -4.01
C GLN A 625 6.32 13.48 -2.59
N ASN A 626 6.02 12.19 -2.48
CA ASN A 626 5.80 11.52 -1.19
C ASN A 626 6.11 10.01 -1.27
N GLY A 627 5.94 9.29 -0.15
CA GLY A 627 6.22 7.85 -0.04
C GLY A 627 7.58 7.54 0.57
N TRP A 628 7.67 6.41 1.29
CA TRP A 628 8.88 5.94 2.00
C TRP A 628 9.15 4.45 1.77
N ARG A 629 8.40 3.82 0.88
CA ARG A 629 8.45 2.38 0.59
C ARG A 629 8.31 2.13 -0.90
N ASN A 630 8.92 1.05 -1.39
CA ASN A 630 8.72 0.59 -2.75
C ASN A 630 7.35 -0.11 -2.90
N SER A 631 6.84 -0.12 -4.12
CA SER A 631 5.70 -0.91 -4.54
C SER A 631 6.15 -2.14 -5.33
N ARG A 632 5.20 -2.99 -5.74
CA ARG A 632 5.48 -4.11 -6.66
C ARG A 632 6.05 -3.66 -8.01
N LYS A 633 5.88 -2.38 -8.39
CA LYS A 633 6.41 -1.82 -9.64
C LYS A 633 7.82 -1.27 -9.49
N SER A 634 8.18 -0.82 -8.28
CA SER A 634 9.42 -0.07 -8.03
C SER A 634 10.42 -0.81 -7.15
N ILE A 635 10.11 -2.01 -6.66
CA ILE A 635 11.04 -2.84 -5.87
C ILE A 635 12.25 -3.28 -6.69
N GLY A 636 13.46 -3.13 -6.15
CA GLY A 636 14.71 -3.50 -6.82
C GLY A 636 15.92 -3.42 -5.90
N TYR A 637 16.86 -4.35 -6.07
CA TYR A 637 18.06 -4.49 -5.22
C TYR A 637 19.36 -4.65 -6.02
N ASP A 638 19.30 -4.90 -7.33
CA ASP A 638 20.37 -5.56 -8.10
C ASP A 638 21.75 -4.87 -8.01
N LEU A 639 21.77 -3.54 -7.93
CA LEU A 639 23.00 -2.75 -7.87
C LEU A 639 23.34 -2.29 -6.45
N LEU A 640 22.32 -2.02 -5.63
CA LEU A 640 22.45 -1.51 -4.27
C LEU A 640 21.29 -1.97 -3.40
N GLN A 641 21.60 -2.38 -2.18
CA GLN A 641 20.64 -2.76 -1.12
C GLN A 641 21.02 -2.05 0.18
N LEU A 642 20.05 -1.76 1.05
CA LEU A 642 20.33 -1.32 2.42
C LEU A 642 20.11 -2.48 3.39
N ASN A 643 21.19 -3.12 3.85
CA ASN A 643 21.09 -4.20 4.83
C ASN A 643 20.69 -3.60 6.19
N HIS A 644 19.62 -4.09 6.79
CA HIS A 644 19.12 -3.59 8.08
C HIS A 644 19.16 -4.70 9.14
N TYR A 645 20.13 -4.59 10.06
CA TYR A 645 20.39 -5.52 11.16
C TYR A 645 19.68 -5.06 12.44
N ALA A 646 18.36 -4.85 12.36
CA ALA A 646 17.59 -4.18 13.39
C ALA A 646 17.65 -4.85 14.79
N LEU A 647 17.87 -6.16 14.84
CA LEU A 647 17.87 -6.92 16.09
C LEU A 647 19.28 -7.27 16.56
N ARG A 648 20.17 -7.63 15.63
CA ARG A 648 21.47 -8.26 15.91
C ARG A 648 21.22 -9.50 16.77
N SER A 649 21.90 -9.68 17.91
CA SER A 649 21.66 -10.82 18.81
C SER A 649 20.45 -10.62 19.73
N ALA A 650 19.97 -11.72 20.33
CA ALA A 650 18.89 -11.66 21.32
C ALA A 650 19.23 -10.77 22.54
N ASP A 651 20.46 -10.82 23.04
CA ASP A 651 20.94 -9.95 24.12
C ASP A 651 20.96 -8.47 23.68
N SER A 652 21.43 -8.18 22.46
CA SER A 652 21.40 -6.82 21.88
C SER A 652 19.96 -6.28 21.78
N PHE A 653 19.00 -7.13 21.42
CA PHE A 653 17.60 -6.75 21.37
C PHE A 653 17.03 -6.34 22.75
N LEU A 654 17.45 -6.97 23.85
CA LEU A 654 17.04 -6.56 25.19
C LEU A 654 17.52 -5.14 25.51
N VAL A 655 18.80 -4.83 25.20
CA VAL A 655 19.36 -3.48 25.38
C VAL A 655 18.62 -2.48 24.50
N LYS A 656 18.28 -2.86 23.26
CA LYS A 656 17.45 -2.04 22.35
C LYS A 656 16.06 -1.76 22.91
N ARG A 657 15.40 -2.76 23.51
CA ARG A 657 14.11 -2.58 24.18
C ARG A 657 14.20 -1.59 25.32
N GLN A 658 15.23 -1.70 26.17
CA GLN A 658 15.39 -0.83 27.33
C GLN A 658 15.64 0.64 26.94
N ARG A 659 16.39 0.91 25.87
CA ARG A 659 16.67 2.29 25.45
C ARG A 659 15.53 2.96 24.66
N GLY A 660 14.63 2.20 24.03
CA GLY A 660 13.52 2.71 23.21
C GLY A 660 13.92 3.18 21.79
N ARG A 661 12.99 3.82 21.06
CA ARG A 661 13.21 4.34 19.68
C ARG A 661 13.46 5.86 19.68
N ALA A 662 14.34 6.33 18.80
CA ALA A 662 14.63 7.76 18.61
C ALA A 662 13.49 8.56 17.91
N LEU A 663 12.62 7.88 17.15
CA LEU A 663 11.50 8.52 16.44
C LEU A 663 10.17 8.49 17.23
N HIS A 664 9.92 7.42 17.98
CA HIS A 664 8.69 7.20 18.74
C HIS A 664 9.04 6.76 20.17
N VAL A 665 9.27 7.74 21.05
CA VAL A 665 9.67 7.50 22.43
C VAL A 665 8.57 6.86 23.30
N ASP A 666 7.30 7.03 22.90
CA ASP A 666 6.13 6.54 23.66
C ASP A 666 5.70 5.11 23.32
N ARG A 667 6.37 4.42 22.38
CA ARG A 667 6.03 3.05 21.96
C ARG A 667 7.03 2.05 22.53
N SER A 668 6.56 1.12 23.38
CA SER A 668 7.39 0.03 23.88
C SER A 668 7.79 -0.92 22.74
N ILE A 669 9.07 -1.29 22.70
CA ILE A 669 9.57 -2.32 21.78
C ILE A 669 9.34 -3.67 22.46
N GLY A 670 8.51 -4.53 21.85
CA GLY A 670 8.21 -5.86 22.37
C GLY A 670 8.22 -6.91 21.27
N LEU A 671 7.51 -8.02 21.52
CA LEU A 671 7.44 -9.15 20.59
C LEU A 671 6.99 -8.74 19.18
N ASN A 672 6.08 -7.77 19.05
CA ASN A 672 5.60 -7.29 17.76
C ASN A 672 6.71 -6.66 16.90
N TYR A 673 7.70 -6.04 17.53
CA TYR A 673 8.87 -5.52 16.81
C TYR A 673 9.78 -6.68 16.36
N TRP A 674 10.02 -7.66 17.24
CA TRP A 674 10.78 -8.86 16.90
C TRP A 674 10.19 -9.59 15.69
N ILE A 675 8.88 -9.87 15.70
CA ILE A 675 8.19 -10.55 14.60
C ILE A 675 8.40 -9.82 13.26
N ARG A 676 8.31 -8.48 13.26
CA ARG A 676 8.46 -7.67 12.05
C ARG A 676 9.89 -7.57 11.52
N MET A 677 10.90 -7.72 12.38
CA MET A 677 12.30 -7.45 12.03
C MET A 677 13.18 -8.70 11.91
N ASP A 678 12.83 -9.80 12.55
CA ASP A 678 13.66 -11.02 12.59
C ASP A 678 13.51 -11.89 11.34
N TRP A 679 14.18 -11.60 10.24
CA TRP A 679 14.02 -12.39 9.01
C TRP A 679 15.24 -13.28 8.72
N SER A 680 15.05 -14.59 8.66
CA SER A 680 16.14 -15.58 8.46
C SER A 680 15.78 -16.62 7.39
N ASP A 681 15.16 -16.16 6.31
CA ASP A 681 14.59 -17.00 5.25
C ASP A 681 15.57 -17.31 4.12
N VAL A 682 16.35 -16.29 3.73
CA VAL A 682 17.24 -16.34 2.57
C VAL A 682 18.63 -15.94 3.02
N ARG A 683 19.65 -16.64 2.51
CA ARG A 683 21.04 -16.32 2.78
C ARG A 683 21.55 -15.24 1.81
N ASP A 684 22.15 -14.18 2.35
CA ASP A 684 22.81 -13.11 1.60
C ASP A 684 24.19 -12.81 2.20
N VAL A 685 25.24 -13.24 1.49
CA VAL A 685 26.65 -13.03 1.86
C VAL A 685 27.33 -11.95 1.00
N THR A 686 26.59 -11.22 0.17
CA THR A 686 27.17 -10.29 -0.82
C THR A 686 27.95 -9.16 -0.17
N ILE A 687 27.50 -8.68 1.00
CA ILE A 687 28.19 -7.65 1.77
C ILE A 687 29.55 -8.12 2.33
N GLN A 688 29.72 -9.43 2.54
CA GLN A 688 30.91 -10.01 3.18
C GLN A 688 32.18 -9.89 2.33
N ARG A 689 32.04 -9.62 1.03
CA ARG A 689 33.16 -9.27 0.15
C ARG A 689 33.95 -8.05 0.65
N ASN A 690 33.34 -7.21 1.49
CA ASN A 690 33.96 -6.07 2.14
C ASN A 690 34.84 -6.43 3.35
N ILE A 691 34.66 -7.61 3.96
CA ILE A 691 35.27 -7.93 5.27
C ILE A 691 36.78 -7.63 5.31
N PRO A 692 37.60 -7.99 4.31
CA PRO A 692 39.03 -7.68 4.37
C PRO A 692 39.35 -6.19 4.42
N ARG A 693 38.69 -5.34 3.61
CA ARG A 693 38.93 -3.89 3.60
C ARG A 693 38.35 -3.19 4.83
N VAL A 694 37.24 -3.69 5.36
CA VAL A 694 36.66 -3.21 6.63
C VAL A 694 37.57 -3.56 7.78
N LYS A 695 38.09 -4.79 7.82
CA LYS A 695 39.03 -5.23 8.85
C LYS A 695 40.29 -4.37 8.87
N ALA A 696 40.87 -4.07 7.72
CA ALA A 696 42.05 -3.22 7.63
C ALA A 696 41.79 -1.82 8.23
N GLU A 697 40.65 -1.19 7.93
CA GLU A 697 40.30 0.12 8.49
C GLU A 697 39.94 0.04 9.98
N TYR A 698 39.20 -0.99 10.40
CA TYR A 698 38.84 -1.23 11.79
C TYR A 698 40.09 -1.44 12.67
N ASP A 699 41.00 -2.31 12.24
CA ASP A 699 42.26 -2.58 12.92
C ASP A 699 43.12 -1.30 13.00
N ARG A 700 43.10 -0.46 11.96
CA ARG A 700 43.76 0.87 11.97
C ARG A 700 43.15 1.79 13.02
N LEU A 701 41.82 1.86 13.16
CA LEU A 701 41.16 2.68 14.19
C LEU A 701 41.57 2.24 15.59
N LEU A 702 41.63 0.93 15.85
CA LEU A 702 42.02 0.36 17.14
C LEU A 702 43.51 0.52 17.49
N THR A 703 44.35 1.04 16.58
CA THR A 703 45.73 1.42 16.95
C THR A 703 45.77 2.61 17.92
N ASP A 704 44.70 3.41 18.00
CA ASP A 704 44.56 4.43 19.05
C ASP A 704 44.17 3.76 20.38
N PRO A 705 45.04 3.79 21.40
CA PRO A 705 44.81 3.06 22.64
C PRO A 705 43.62 3.60 23.44
N VAL A 706 43.33 4.91 23.33
CA VAL A 706 42.20 5.54 24.02
C VAL A 706 40.89 5.06 23.40
N LEU A 707 40.79 5.09 22.07
CA LEU A 707 39.62 4.60 21.35
C LEU A 707 39.38 3.11 21.61
N CYS A 708 40.45 2.30 21.61
CA CYS A 708 40.39 0.87 21.91
C CYS A 708 39.85 0.61 23.33
N ASP A 709 40.34 1.34 24.35
CA ASP A 709 39.82 1.23 25.71
C ASP A 709 38.33 1.59 25.80
N ILE A 710 37.91 2.69 25.18
CA ILE A 710 36.50 3.13 25.19
C ILE A 710 35.61 2.06 24.52
N HIS A 711 36.01 1.53 23.38
CA HIS A 711 35.29 0.43 22.69
C HIS A 711 35.12 -0.78 23.60
N ASN A 712 36.22 -1.24 24.21
CA ASN A 712 36.21 -2.41 25.09
C ASN A 712 35.32 -2.20 26.32
N ARG A 713 35.35 -1.01 26.92
CA ARG A 713 34.45 -0.66 28.03
C ARG A 713 32.99 -0.61 27.60
N GLY A 714 32.68 -0.07 26.42
CA GLY A 714 31.33 -0.04 25.89
C GLY A 714 30.78 -1.44 25.60
N LEU A 715 31.60 -2.31 25.00
CA LEU A 715 31.26 -3.73 24.83
C LEU A 715 31.00 -4.44 26.17
N ALA A 716 31.88 -4.24 27.15
CA ALA A 716 31.70 -4.80 28.49
C ALA A 716 30.41 -4.28 29.15
N TRP A 717 30.10 -3.00 29.01
CA TRP A 717 28.85 -2.40 29.48
C TRP A 717 27.63 -3.09 28.88
N HIS A 718 27.61 -3.30 27.56
CA HIS A 718 26.49 -3.96 26.88
C HIS A 718 26.30 -5.41 27.33
N ARG A 719 27.40 -6.16 27.53
CA ARG A 719 27.35 -7.53 28.07
C ARG A 719 26.78 -7.57 29.48
N THR A 720 27.26 -6.70 30.36
CA THR A 720 26.75 -6.57 31.73
C THR A 720 25.28 -6.17 31.71
N LYS A 721 24.90 -5.19 30.85
CA LYS A 721 23.53 -4.72 30.77
C LYS A 721 22.58 -5.81 30.28
N ALA A 722 22.95 -6.59 29.28
CA ALA A 722 22.17 -7.72 28.84
C ALA A 722 22.01 -8.79 29.94
N ALA A 723 23.07 -9.05 30.73
CA ALA A 723 23.00 -9.94 31.89
C ALA A 723 22.02 -9.41 32.95
N GLU A 724 22.12 -8.13 33.35
CA GLU A 724 21.17 -7.49 34.26
C GLU A 724 19.72 -7.59 33.79
N LEU A 725 19.47 -7.31 32.50
CA LEU A 725 18.13 -7.35 31.93
C LEU A 725 17.55 -8.77 31.97
N ARG A 726 18.35 -9.82 31.78
CA ARG A 726 17.88 -11.22 31.90
C ARG A 726 17.46 -11.60 33.31
N GLU A 727 17.96 -10.91 34.34
CA GLU A 727 17.49 -11.12 35.71
C GLU A 727 16.12 -10.47 35.98
N ILE A 728 15.67 -9.53 35.14
CA ILE A 728 14.35 -8.90 35.23
C ILE A 728 13.31 -9.79 34.55
N GLU A 729 12.28 -10.22 35.29
CA GLU A 729 11.27 -11.18 34.82
C GLU A 729 10.64 -10.82 33.47
N GLU A 730 10.25 -9.56 33.26
CA GLU A 730 9.65 -9.09 31.99
C GLU A 730 10.60 -9.22 30.78
N PHE A 731 11.89 -9.01 30.99
CA PHE A 731 12.91 -9.14 29.94
C PHE A 731 13.32 -10.59 29.74
N ARG A 732 13.40 -11.38 30.82
CA ARG A 732 13.62 -12.84 30.76
C ARG A 732 12.53 -13.54 29.97
N ALA A 733 11.26 -13.23 30.27
CA ALA A 733 10.11 -13.78 29.56
C ALA A 733 10.16 -13.43 28.07
N LEU A 734 10.48 -12.17 27.72
CA LEU A 734 10.64 -11.80 26.31
C LEU A 734 11.83 -12.54 25.66
N TYR A 735 12.96 -12.64 26.35
CA TYR A 735 14.16 -13.34 25.87
C TYR A 735 13.87 -14.81 25.54
N ASP A 736 13.17 -15.50 26.44
CA ASP A 736 12.78 -16.90 26.24
C ASP A 736 11.79 -17.05 25.09
N GLN A 737 10.80 -16.15 24.98
CA GLN A 737 9.86 -16.13 23.87
C GLN A 737 10.56 -15.95 22.52
N VAL A 738 11.41 -14.94 22.37
CA VAL A 738 12.07 -14.64 21.08
C VAL A 738 13.01 -15.77 20.64
N ARG A 739 13.64 -16.47 21.59
CA ARG A 739 14.51 -17.61 21.31
C ARG A 739 13.75 -18.84 20.84
N GLN A 740 12.48 -19.01 21.23
CA GLN A 740 11.64 -20.14 20.84
C GLN A 740 10.92 -19.92 19.50
N ILE A 741 10.73 -18.65 19.09
CA ILE A 741 10.02 -18.33 17.85
C ILE A 741 10.85 -18.76 16.62
N ARG A 742 10.28 -19.67 15.83
CA ARG A 742 10.79 -20.07 14.51
C ARG A 742 9.64 -19.98 13.52
N LEU A 743 9.74 -19.02 12.60
CA LEU A 743 8.72 -18.75 11.58
C LEU A 743 9.43 -18.67 10.23
N ASN A 744 8.87 -19.32 9.22
CA ASN A 744 9.22 -19.01 7.83
C ASN A 744 8.60 -17.67 7.40
N GLY A 745 8.98 -17.19 6.23
CA GLY A 745 8.66 -15.85 5.77
C GLY A 745 7.17 -15.64 5.58
N THR A 746 6.43 -16.68 5.18
CA THR A 746 4.97 -16.59 5.02
C THR A 746 4.27 -16.56 6.37
N GLU A 747 4.69 -17.40 7.32
CA GLU A 747 4.19 -17.40 8.71
C GLU A 747 4.48 -16.07 9.40
N ARG A 748 5.70 -15.54 9.21
CA ARG A 748 6.13 -14.26 9.75
C ARG A 748 5.35 -13.09 9.14
N ALA A 749 5.17 -13.08 7.83
CA ALA A 749 4.33 -12.07 7.17
C ALA A 749 2.88 -12.13 7.69
N ALA A 750 2.33 -13.33 7.87
CA ALA A 750 0.98 -13.53 8.40
C ALA A 750 0.84 -13.02 9.84
N TYR A 751 1.84 -13.30 10.68
CA TYR A 751 1.87 -12.83 12.05
C TYR A 751 2.05 -11.31 12.11
N ALA A 752 3.01 -10.75 11.36
CA ALA A 752 3.20 -9.30 11.26
C ALA A 752 1.91 -8.57 10.83
N LEU A 753 1.19 -9.11 9.84
CA LEU A 753 -0.11 -8.57 9.41
C LEU A 753 -1.19 -8.63 10.48
N ALA A 754 -1.16 -9.64 11.35
CA ALA A 754 -2.12 -9.74 12.46
C ALA A 754 -1.87 -8.65 13.51
N LEU A 755 -0.62 -8.19 13.64
CA LEU A 755 -0.19 -7.19 14.61
C LEU A 755 -0.32 -5.75 14.11
N ASP A 756 -0.35 -5.52 12.79
CA ASP A 756 -0.43 -4.18 12.20
C ASP A 756 -1.81 -3.50 12.41
N THR A 757 -2.84 -4.21 12.92
CA THR A 757 -4.13 -3.60 13.28
C THR A 757 -4.17 -2.95 14.66
N ASP A 758 -3.13 -3.13 15.47
CA ASP A 758 -3.08 -2.62 16.84
C ASP A 758 -2.16 -1.39 16.98
N SER A 759 -1.84 -0.70 15.86
CA SER A 759 -0.78 0.33 15.83
C SER A 759 -1.12 1.66 15.17
#